data_AF-A0A9J5XKR5-F1
#
_entry.id   AF-A0A9J5XKR5-F1
#
_cell.length_a   1.000
_cell.length_b   1.000
_cell.length_c   1.000
_cell.angle_alpha   90.00
_cell.angle_beta   90.00
_cell.angle_gamma   90.00
#
_symmetry.space_group_name_H-M   'P 1'
#
loop_
_entity.id
_entity.type
_entity.pdbx_description
1 polymer ?
#
loop_
_entity_poly.entity_id
_entity_poly.type
_entity_poly.pdbx_seq_one_letter_code
_entity_poly.pdbx_strand_id
1 'polypeptide(L)'
;MAISSYDRMSELKAFDDTKAGVKGLVDFGITKVPQIFILPPKNRAEICETHFVVPVIDLQGIDEDPIKHKGIVDKVRDASETWGFFQVVNHGIPTFILDKTLQGTRQFFEQDNEVKKQYYTREKGKKVIYMSNFDLYRPCVPAASWRDSLFCFIAPNPPTPQEFPAVCGEILMDFSKDVTKLGCSLLELLSEGLGLDRCHLNDMDSAKGLSVLSNYYPSCPQPELTMGTIQHSDGDFFTVLLQDEIRGLQVLHQNQWVNVPPIPGALIVNIGDFLQLMSNDKYISVEHRVIANKDVSRMSVACFFGDNVQSSKLYGPITELLSEDNPPKYRATTVKDYRSYIHNKGIDGTSALLQKMGSSRVEESYDRMSEFKAFDDTKAGVKGLVDSGITKVPQIFILPPKNRAKTCETHFVFPLIDLEGINEDPIKHKEIVDKVRDASEKWGFFQVVNLGIPISVLGKTLQGTRQFFEQDTEVKKQYYTRDTGEKVIYTSNLDLYKPSIPAASWRDTIFCFVAPNPPSPQEFPTPCGEVLMDYTKDVTKLGFSLLELLSEGLGLNRSYLKDYMDCFHLSYSCNYYPPCPQPELTMGTIQHTDIGFVTVLVQDDIRGLQVLHQNQWVDVPPTPGSLVVNIGDFLQLLSNDKYISVEHRAISNKVGSRLSVASFFGESPSQSSKFYGPITELLSEENPPKYRSTTVKDHTSYLHNRGVDGTSALSRYKI
;
A
#
# COMPACT_ATOMS: atom_id res chain seq x y z
N MET A 1 -7.73 34.23 8.15
CA MET A 1 -7.11 34.01 6.83
C MET A 1 -7.30 32.55 6.48
N ALA A 2 -8.01 32.26 5.38
CA ALA A 2 -8.34 30.90 4.99
C ALA A 2 -7.08 30.15 4.53
N ILE A 3 -6.69 29.11 5.26
CA ILE A 3 -5.67 28.16 4.79
C ILE A 3 -6.41 27.22 3.84
N SER A 4 -6.30 27.49 2.54
CA SER A 4 -6.77 26.61 1.46
C SER A 4 -6.25 25.18 1.70
N SER A 5 -7.15 24.21 1.83
CA SER A 5 -6.76 22.80 1.92
C SER A 5 -6.13 22.38 0.60
N TYR A 6 -4.84 22.08 0.61
CA TYR A 6 -4.11 21.62 -0.56
C TYR A 6 -4.69 20.29 -1.08
N ASP A 7 -5.31 20.33 -2.26
CA ASP A 7 -5.80 19.14 -2.97
C ASP A 7 -4.78 18.69 -4.01
N ARG A 8 -3.91 17.77 -3.60
CA ARG A 8 -2.88 17.17 -4.45
C ARG A 8 -3.46 16.51 -5.70
N MET A 9 -4.62 15.85 -5.61
CA MET A 9 -5.17 15.12 -6.75
C MET A 9 -5.67 16.07 -7.83
N SER A 10 -6.31 17.16 -7.42
CA SER A 10 -6.70 18.23 -8.35
C SER A 10 -5.48 18.90 -9.01
N GLU A 11 -4.40 19.16 -8.26
CA GLU A 11 -3.16 19.71 -8.85
C GLU A 11 -2.50 18.73 -9.83
N LEU A 12 -2.42 17.43 -9.50
CA LEU A 12 -1.91 16.41 -10.41
C LEU A 12 -2.73 16.33 -11.70
N LYS A 13 -4.06 16.31 -11.58
CA LYS A 13 -4.96 16.25 -12.72
C LYS A 13 -4.83 17.50 -13.59
N ALA A 14 -4.80 18.69 -12.98
CA ALA A 14 -4.60 19.94 -13.70
C ALA A 14 -3.26 19.96 -14.46
N PHE A 15 -2.17 19.50 -13.83
CA PHE A 15 -0.87 19.37 -14.46
C PHE A 15 -0.91 18.38 -15.64
N ASP A 16 -1.50 17.21 -15.44
CA ASP A 16 -1.58 16.14 -16.44
C ASP A 16 -2.47 16.53 -17.64
N ASP A 17 -3.59 17.20 -17.39
CA ASP A 17 -4.54 17.68 -18.40
C ASP A 17 -3.90 18.71 -19.35
N THR A 18 -2.84 19.42 -18.92
CA THR A 18 -2.07 20.30 -19.81
C THR A 18 -1.38 19.53 -20.93
N LYS A 19 -1.01 18.26 -20.66
CA LYS A 19 -0.18 17.40 -21.52
C LYS A 19 1.15 18.04 -21.92
N ALA A 20 1.55 19.10 -21.21
CA ALA A 20 2.71 19.92 -21.55
C ALA A 20 3.99 19.44 -20.87
N GLY A 21 3.85 18.65 -19.80
CA GLY A 21 4.96 18.18 -19.00
C GLY A 21 5.60 19.30 -18.17
N VAL A 22 6.71 18.96 -17.51
CA VAL A 22 7.49 19.90 -16.69
C VAL A 22 8.09 21.00 -17.57
N LYS A 23 8.50 20.69 -18.79
CA LYS A 23 9.00 21.68 -19.76
C LYS A 23 7.94 22.75 -20.04
N GLY A 24 6.67 22.36 -20.19
CA GLY A 24 5.56 23.30 -20.35
C GLY A 24 5.39 24.26 -19.16
N LEU A 25 5.66 23.80 -17.93
CA LEU A 25 5.67 24.68 -16.77
C LEU A 25 6.82 25.69 -16.84
N VAL A 26 8.02 25.24 -17.21
CA VAL A 26 9.20 26.11 -17.35
C VAL A 26 9.00 27.14 -18.46
N ASP A 27 8.41 26.74 -19.60
CA ASP A 27 8.08 27.63 -20.71
C ASP A 27 7.03 28.69 -20.32
N PHE A 28 6.19 28.38 -19.32
CA PHE A 28 5.24 29.33 -18.73
C PHE A 28 5.91 30.31 -17.74
N GLY A 29 7.22 30.19 -17.50
CA GLY A 29 7.99 31.12 -16.68
C GLY A 29 7.77 30.99 -15.18
N ILE A 30 7.48 29.78 -14.69
CA ILE A 30 7.30 29.56 -13.25
C ILE A 30 8.56 29.92 -12.45
N THR A 31 8.37 30.57 -11.31
CA THR A 31 9.45 30.97 -10.39
C THR A 31 9.51 30.11 -9.13
N LYS A 32 8.51 29.24 -8.93
CA LYS A 32 8.42 28.30 -7.81
C LYS A 32 8.00 26.93 -8.30
N VAL A 33 8.53 25.91 -7.67
CA VAL A 33 8.18 24.51 -7.95
C VAL A 33 6.77 24.23 -7.40
N PRO A 34 5.82 23.72 -8.19
CA PRO A 34 4.49 23.36 -7.70
C PRO A 34 4.54 22.28 -6.62
N GLN A 35 3.53 22.25 -5.75
CA GLN A 35 3.58 21.44 -4.53
C GLN A 35 3.63 19.93 -4.84
N ILE A 36 3.03 19.48 -5.95
CA ILE A 36 3.13 18.09 -6.43
C ILE A 36 4.57 17.60 -6.66
N PHE A 37 5.54 18.48 -6.89
CA PHE A 37 6.95 18.14 -7.13
C PHE A 37 7.84 18.30 -5.89
N ILE A 38 7.31 18.85 -4.79
CA ILE A 38 8.10 19.13 -3.58
C ILE A 38 8.25 17.87 -2.75
N LEU A 39 9.49 17.43 -2.57
CA LEU A 39 9.84 16.30 -1.74
C LEU A 39 9.74 16.63 -0.24
N PRO A 40 9.27 15.68 0.59
CA PRO A 40 9.36 15.76 2.04
C PRO A 40 10.81 16.00 2.49
N PRO A 41 11.06 16.71 3.60
CA PRO A 41 12.41 17.09 4.02
C PRO A 41 13.42 15.93 4.08
N LYS A 42 12.97 14.75 4.54
CA LYS A 42 13.79 13.52 4.67
C LYS A 42 14.23 12.89 3.33
N ASN A 43 13.66 13.33 2.20
CA ASN A 43 13.90 12.79 0.85
C ASN A 43 14.64 13.79 -0.05
N ARG A 44 15.03 14.96 0.47
CA ARG A 44 15.74 15.98 -0.31
C ARG A 44 17.19 15.59 -0.52
N ALA A 45 17.79 16.02 -1.63
CA ALA A 45 19.17 15.68 -1.95
C ALA A 45 20.15 16.32 -0.94
N GLU A 46 21.00 15.48 -0.36
CA GLU A 46 22.15 15.92 0.44
C GLU A 46 23.33 16.29 -0.48
N ILE A 47 24.20 17.19 0.00
CA ILE A 47 25.44 17.55 -0.69
C ILE A 47 26.38 16.34 -0.68
N CYS A 48 26.82 15.91 -1.86
CA CYS A 48 27.71 14.76 -2.01
C CYS A 48 29.17 15.21 -2.08
N GLU A 49 29.92 15.04 -0.99
CA GLU A 49 31.39 15.14 -0.98
C GLU A 49 31.96 13.73 -0.75
N THR A 50 32.29 13.02 -1.83
CA THR A 50 32.87 11.68 -1.74
C THR A 50 34.14 11.59 -2.57
N HIS A 51 35.07 10.73 -2.15
CA HIS A 51 36.32 10.45 -2.86
C HIS A 51 36.21 9.28 -3.85
N PHE A 52 35.02 8.69 -3.97
CA PHE A 52 34.76 7.54 -4.81
C PHE A 52 34.68 7.94 -6.29
N VAL A 53 35.28 7.13 -7.17
CA VAL A 53 35.30 7.35 -8.62
C VAL A 53 34.66 6.15 -9.30
N VAL A 54 33.61 6.39 -10.06
CA VAL A 54 32.92 5.35 -10.84
C VAL A 54 33.91 4.73 -11.84
N PRO A 55 34.01 3.39 -11.94
CA PRO A 55 34.95 2.74 -12.85
C PRO A 55 34.76 3.16 -14.30
N VAL A 56 35.87 3.32 -15.02
CA VAL A 56 35.88 3.58 -16.47
C VAL A 56 36.60 2.43 -17.16
N ILE A 57 35.93 1.81 -18.12
CA ILE A 57 36.41 0.64 -18.84
C ILE A 57 36.61 1.01 -20.32
N ASP A 58 37.83 0.83 -20.78
CA ASP A 58 38.18 1.03 -22.19
C ASP A 58 37.98 -0.27 -22.96
N LEU A 59 37.08 -0.24 -23.95
CA LEU A 59 36.77 -1.38 -24.82
C LEU A 59 37.63 -1.43 -26.10
N GLN A 60 38.61 -0.54 -26.23
CA GLN A 60 39.49 -0.52 -27.40
C GLN A 60 40.25 -1.85 -27.56
N GLY A 61 40.15 -2.43 -28.76
CA GLY A 61 40.88 -3.66 -29.11
C GLY A 61 40.39 -4.91 -28.39
N ILE A 62 39.14 -4.94 -27.95
CA ILE A 62 38.50 -6.09 -27.27
C ILE A 62 38.62 -7.41 -28.03
N ASP A 63 38.66 -7.37 -29.37
CA ASP A 63 38.78 -8.55 -30.24
C ASP A 63 40.20 -8.72 -30.85
N GLU A 64 41.18 -7.89 -30.46
CA GLU A 64 42.52 -7.90 -31.06
C GLU A 64 43.49 -8.89 -30.41
N ASP A 65 43.40 -9.08 -29.09
CA ASP A 65 44.36 -9.88 -28.31
C ASP A 65 43.64 -10.57 -27.12
N PRO A 66 43.76 -11.91 -26.98
CA PRO A 66 43.21 -12.64 -25.83
C PRO A 66 43.62 -12.10 -24.45
N ILE A 67 44.83 -11.53 -24.32
CA ILE A 67 45.31 -10.98 -23.03
C ILE A 67 44.53 -9.69 -22.71
N LYS A 68 44.39 -8.80 -23.69
CA LYS A 68 43.58 -7.57 -23.54
C LYS A 68 42.12 -7.91 -23.26
N HIS A 69 41.56 -8.85 -24.01
CA HIS A 69 40.18 -9.32 -23.84
C HIS A 69 39.91 -9.76 -22.40
N LYS A 70 40.75 -10.66 -21.87
CA LYS A 70 40.64 -11.12 -20.50
C LYS A 70 40.76 -9.98 -19.49
N GLY A 71 41.68 -9.04 -19.70
CA GLY A 71 41.81 -7.86 -18.85
C GLY A 71 40.57 -6.94 -18.85
N ILE A 72 39.84 -6.87 -19.98
CA ILE A 72 38.57 -6.15 -20.07
C ILE A 72 37.47 -6.92 -19.33
N VAL A 73 37.37 -8.25 -19.53
CA VAL A 73 36.43 -9.13 -18.81
C VAL A 73 36.61 -8.99 -17.29
N ASP A 74 37.85 -9.02 -16.80
CA ASP A 74 38.15 -8.86 -15.37
C ASP A 74 37.67 -7.49 -14.83
N LYS A 75 37.87 -6.40 -15.57
CA LYS A 75 37.39 -5.07 -15.18
C LYS A 75 35.86 -4.98 -15.18
N VAL A 76 35.19 -5.59 -16.18
CA VAL A 76 33.73 -5.62 -16.26
C VAL A 76 33.15 -6.41 -15.10
N ARG A 77 33.74 -7.59 -14.79
CA ARG A 77 33.37 -8.38 -13.62
C ARG A 77 33.52 -7.54 -12.35
N ASP A 78 34.72 -7.02 -12.09
CA ASP A 78 35.02 -6.32 -10.83
C ASP A 78 34.10 -5.11 -10.64
N ALA A 79 33.82 -4.33 -11.70
CA ALA A 79 32.88 -3.22 -11.64
C ALA A 79 31.42 -3.68 -11.41
N SER A 80 31.00 -4.77 -12.03
CA SER A 80 29.65 -5.31 -11.89
C SER A 80 29.40 -5.93 -10.50
N GLU A 81 30.43 -6.51 -9.88
CA GLU A 81 30.36 -7.10 -8.53
C GLU A 81 30.43 -6.04 -7.41
N THR A 82 31.24 -4.99 -7.59
CA THR A 82 31.53 -4.02 -6.51
C THR A 82 30.75 -2.72 -6.62
N TRP A 83 30.44 -2.28 -7.84
CA TRP A 83 29.72 -1.03 -8.09
C TRP A 83 28.32 -1.24 -8.65
N GLY A 84 28.12 -2.26 -9.49
CA GLY A 84 26.90 -2.39 -10.28
C GLY A 84 26.72 -1.29 -11.33
N PHE A 85 27.73 -0.40 -11.49
CA PHE A 85 27.76 0.75 -12.37
C PHE A 85 29.19 0.96 -12.88
N PHE A 86 29.33 1.29 -14.16
CA PHE A 86 30.60 1.71 -14.76
C PHE A 86 30.36 2.54 -16.02
N GLN A 87 31.39 3.24 -16.47
CA GLN A 87 31.40 3.93 -17.76
C GLN A 87 32.24 3.14 -18.76
N VAL A 88 31.80 3.07 -20.01
CA VAL A 88 32.57 2.49 -21.12
C VAL A 88 32.99 3.56 -22.10
N VAL A 89 34.22 3.48 -22.58
CA VAL A 89 34.77 4.32 -23.66
C VAL A 89 35.30 3.43 -24.79
N ASN A 90 35.49 4.01 -25.97
CA ASN A 90 35.93 3.28 -27.17
C ASN A 90 35.05 2.05 -27.48
N HIS A 91 33.76 2.14 -27.17
CA HIS A 91 32.76 1.07 -27.30
C HIS A 91 32.27 0.84 -28.76
N GLY A 92 32.94 1.44 -29.74
CA GLY A 92 32.66 1.23 -31.18
C GLY A 92 31.48 2.01 -31.76
N ILE A 93 30.63 2.67 -30.95
CA ILE A 93 29.57 3.54 -31.46
C ILE A 93 30.19 4.90 -31.82
N PRO A 94 30.04 5.39 -33.06
CA PRO A 94 30.61 6.68 -33.44
C PRO A 94 30.07 7.83 -32.61
N THR A 95 30.94 8.73 -32.15
CA THR A 95 30.55 9.89 -31.33
C THR A 95 29.49 10.77 -32.00
N PHE A 96 29.56 10.94 -33.31
CA PHE A 96 28.55 11.71 -34.05
C PHE A 96 27.14 11.12 -33.97
N ILE A 97 26.99 9.80 -33.75
CA ILE A 97 25.68 9.18 -33.51
C ILE A 97 25.18 9.58 -32.14
N LEU A 98 26.02 9.52 -31.10
CA LEU A 98 25.68 9.94 -29.74
C LEU A 98 25.24 11.41 -29.71
N ASP A 99 26.01 12.28 -30.36
CA ASP A 99 25.73 13.72 -30.45
C ASP A 99 24.40 13.98 -31.16
N LYS A 100 24.17 13.31 -32.31
CA LYS A 100 22.90 13.39 -33.03
C LYS A 100 21.73 12.90 -32.19
N THR A 101 21.90 11.82 -31.43
CA THR A 101 20.85 11.29 -30.55
C THR A 101 20.48 12.31 -29.48
N LEU A 102 21.44 12.89 -28.78
CA LEU A 102 21.18 13.95 -27.81
C LEU A 102 20.53 15.16 -28.49
N GLN A 103 21.03 15.58 -29.65
CA GLN A 103 20.47 16.72 -30.40
C GLN A 103 19.03 16.46 -30.85
N GLY A 104 18.73 15.30 -31.43
CA GLY A 104 17.39 14.93 -31.88
C GLY A 104 16.41 14.82 -30.72
N THR A 105 16.84 14.23 -29.60
CA THR A 105 16.07 14.22 -28.36
C THR A 105 15.78 15.64 -27.87
N ARG A 106 16.77 16.54 -27.87
CA ARG A 106 16.57 17.96 -27.53
C ARG A 106 15.54 18.59 -28.44
N GLN A 107 15.69 18.41 -29.75
CA GLN A 107 14.78 18.97 -30.74
C GLN A 107 13.34 18.55 -30.47
N PHE A 108 13.08 17.28 -30.13
CA PHE A 108 11.75 16.81 -29.75
C PHE A 108 11.17 17.57 -28.55
N PHE A 109 11.91 17.68 -27.44
CA PHE A 109 11.39 18.32 -26.22
C PHE A 109 11.26 19.85 -26.35
N GLU A 110 12.04 20.47 -27.23
CA GLU A 110 11.96 21.90 -27.55
C GLU A 110 10.92 22.26 -28.63
N GLN A 111 10.23 21.28 -29.22
CA GLN A 111 9.13 21.57 -30.16
C GLN A 111 7.94 22.22 -29.45
N ASP A 112 7.09 22.87 -30.24
CA ASP A 112 5.77 23.33 -29.82
C ASP A 112 4.98 22.22 -29.13
N ASN A 113 4.30 22.59 -28.05
CA ASN A 113 3.55 21.66 -27.23
C ASN A 113 2.50 20.85 -28.01
N GLU A 114 1.88 21.46 -29.03
CA GLU A 114 0.87 20.78 -29.87
C GLU A 114 1.44 19.61 -30.66
N VAL A 115 2.74 19.62 -31.00
CA VAL A 115 3.41 18.48 -31.64
C VAL A 115 3.63 17.37 -30.62
N LYS A 116 4.19 17.71 -29.45
CA LYS A 116 4.48 16.74 -28.38
C LYS A 116 3.21 16.06 -27.85
N LYS A 117 2.10 16.81 -27.75
CA LYS A 117 0.78 16.33 -27.32
C LYS A 117 0.26 15.13 -28.12
N GLN A 118 0.64 15.00 -29.39
CA GLN A 118 0.22 13.88 -30.24
C GLN A 118 0.73 12.52 -29.73
N TYR A 119 1.87 12.55 -29.02
CA TYR A 119 2.48 11.38 -28.39
C TYR A 119 2.06 11.23 -26.92
N TYR A 120 1.33 12.21 -26.36
CA TYR A 120 0.96 12.20 -24.94
C TYR A 120 -0.14 11.19 -24.67
N THR A 121 0.18 10.13 -23.94
CA THR A 121 -0.82 9.15 -23.51
C THR A 121 -0.42 8.46 -22.22
N ARG A 122 -1.43 8.06 -21.45
CA ARG A 122 -1.30 7.16 -20.30
C ARG A 122 -1.90 5.78 -20.57
N GLU A 123 -2.42 5.57 -21.77
CA GLU A 123 -3.03 4.31 -22.19
C GLU A 123 -1.97 3.26 -22.52
N LYS A 124 -2.29 1.98 -22.29
CA LYS A 124 -1.40 0.86 -22.61
C LYS A 124 -1.49 0.54 -24.11
N GLY A 125 -0.40 0.00 -24.67
CA GLY A 125 -0.39 -0.60 -26.01
C GLY A 125 0.15 0.29 -27.15
N LYS A 126 0.54 1.54 -26.87
CA LYS A 126 1.29 2.37 -27.82
C LYS A 126 2.78 2.04 -27.77
N LYS A 127 3.45 2.07 -28.93
CA LYS A 127 4.89 1.79 -29.03
C LYS A 127 5.79 3.01 -28.80
N VAL A 128 5.23 4.21 -28.98
CA VAL A 128 5.89 5.50 -28.72
C VAL A 128 4.99 6.31 -27.81
N ILE A 129 5.51 6.76 -26.68
CA ILE A 129 4.74 7.42 -25.63
C ILE A 129 5.53 8.59 -25.06
N TYR A 130 4.93 9.78 -25.08
CA TYR A 130 5.41 10.95 -24.35
C TYR A 130 4.60 11.10 -23.06
N MET A 131 5.26 11.29 -21.92
CA MET A 131 4.62 11.64 -20.65
C MET A 131 5.63 12.23 -19.67
N SER A 132 5.16 12.93 -18.64
CA SER A 132 6.05 13.43 -17.58
C SER A 132 6.48 12.34 -16.59
N ASN A 133 5.51 11.68 -15.96
CA ASN A 133 5.74 10.68 -14.92
C ASN A 133 4.80 9.48 -15.15
N PHE A 134 5.34 8.26 -15.26
CA PHE A 134 4.53 7.04 -15.44
C PHE A 134 3.80 6.62 -14.16
N ASP A 135 4.25 7.11 -13.01
CA ASP A 135 3.79 6.85 -11.66
C ASP A 135 3.06 8.05 -11.03
N LEU A 136 2.71 9.07 -11.83
CA LEU A 136 2.16 10.37 -11.38
C LEU A 136 1.02 10.24 -10.35
N TYR A 137 0.06 9.34 -10.60
CA TYR A 137 -1.14 9.17 -9.77
C TYR A 137 -0.98 8.14 -8.65
N ARG A 138 0.23 7.60 -8.43
CA ARG A 138 0.43 6.55 -7.43
C ARG A 138 0.46 7.12 -6.01
N PRO A 139 -0.33 6.56 -5.07
CA PRO A 139 -0.37 7.06 -3.68
C PRO A 139 0.96 6.93 -2.92
N CYS A 140 1.80 5.96 -3.29
CA CYS A 140 3.10 5.71 -2.66
C CYS A 140 4.21 6.68 -3.11
N VAL A 141 3.99 7.44 -4.19
CA VAL A 141 4.98 8.38 -4.71
C VAL A 141 4.86 9.71 -3.94
N PRO A 142 5.88 10.09 -3.15
CA PRO A 142 5.79 11.24 -2.25
C PRO A 142 5.72 12.58 -3.00
N ALA A 143 6.33 12.65 -4.18
CA ALA A 143 6.30 13.81 -5.09
C ALA A 143 6.55 13.35 -6.52
N ALA A 144 5.96 14.04 -7.51
CA ALA A 144 6.26 13.84 -8.92
C ALA A 144 7.72 14.22 -9.22
N SER A 145 8.33 13.56 -10.20
CA SER A 145 9.69 13.86 -10.64
C SER A 145 9.71 15.05 -11.60
N TRP A 146 10.73 15.90 -11.47
CA TRP A 146 11.00 17.05 -12.33
C TRP A 146 11.64 16.62 -13.67
N ARG A 147 10.86 15.91 -14.49
CA ARG A 147 11.29 15.45 -15.81
C ARG A 147 10.12 15.24 -16.77
N ASP A 148 10.48 15.20 -18.05
CA ASP A 148 9.64 14.68 -19.13
C ASP A 148 10.33 13.52 -19.83
N SER A 149 9.54 12.60 -20.38
CA SER A 149 10.03 11.33 -20.93
C SER A 149 9.35 10.98 -22.25
N LEU A 150 10.16 10.57 -23.23
CA LEU A 150 9.72 9.92 -24.47
C LEU A 150 10.20 8.47 -24.44
N PHE A 151 9.24 7.54 -24.40
CA PHE A 151 9.46 6.11 -24.31
C PHE A 151 9.18 5.44 -25.67
N CYS A 152 10.14 4.68 -26.18
CA CYS A 152 10.04 3.95 -27.44
C CYS A 152 10.33 2.45 -27.21
N PHE A 153 9.36 1.58 -27.49
CA PHE A 153 9.52 0.12 -27.44
C PHE A 153 10.13 -0.38 -28.76
N ILE A 154 11.45 -0.62 -28.79
CA ILE A 154 12.20 -0.93 -30.01
C ILE A 154 12.16 -2.42 -30.37
N ALA A 155 12.32 -3.31 -29.39
CA ALA A 155 12.30 -4.76 -29.62
C ALA A 155 11.37 -5.47 -28.63
N PRO A 156 10.70 -6.56 -29.03
CA PRO A 156 10.86 -7.29 -30.30
C PRO A 156 10.10 -6.70 -31.51
N ASN A 157 9.15 -5.80 -31.28
CA ASN A 157 8.27 -5.26 -32.32
C ASN A 157 8.46 -3.74 -32.47
N PRO A 158 9.44 -3.27 -33.28
CA PRO A 158 9.75 -1.84 -33.40
C PRO A 158 8.55 -1.02 -33.91
N PRO A 159 8.48 0.29 -33.59
CA PRO A 159 7.52 1.19 -34.21
C PRO A 159 7.86 1.38 -35.69
N THR A 160 6.85 1.65 -36.52
CA THR A 160 7.08 2.04 -37.92
C THR A 160 7.69 3.45 -37.97
N PRO A 161 8.37 3.83 -39.08
CA PRO A 161 8.94 5.18 -39.21
C PRO A 161 7.93 6.32 -38.97
N GLN A 162 6.66 6.12 -39.30
CA GLN A 162 5.59 7.10 -39.09
C GLN A 162 5.12 7.19 -37.63
N GLU A 163 5.36 6.18 -36.80
CA GLU A 163 5.01 6.18 -35.38
C GLU A 163 6.02 6.98 -34.53
N PHE A 164 7.23 7.21 -35.04
CA PHE A 164 8.23 8.03 -34.34
C PHE A 164 8.02 9.53 -34.55
N PRO A 165 8.52 10.38 -33.64
CA PRO A 165 8.63 11.81 -33.91
C PRO A 165 9.59 12.07 -35.07
N ALA A 166 9.14 12.85 -36.06
CA ALA A 166 9.89 13.09 -37.29
C ALA A 166 11.31 13.67 -37.04
N VAL A 167 11.48 14.45 -35.96
CA VAL A 167 12.74 15.10 -35.62
C VAL A 167 13.80 14.17 -35.03
N CYS A 168 13.41 13.02 -34.47
CA CYS A 168 14.33 12.12 -33.77
C CYS A 168 14.17 10.64 -34.12
N GLY A 169 13.18 10.27 -34.94
CA GLY A 169 12.85 8.88 -35.23
C GLY A 169 13.97 8.08 -35.88
N GLU A 170 14.50 8.57 -37.01
CA GLU A 170 15.62 7.91 -37.72
C GLU A 170 16.86 7.81 -36.83
N ILE A 171 17.15 8.89 -36.10
CA ILE A 171 18.31 8.96 -35.19
C ILE A 171 18.19 7.94 -34.05
N LEU A 172 17.01 7.83 -33.43
CA LEU A 172 16.76 6.85 -32.37
C LEU A 172 16.81 5.42 -32.92
N MET A 173 16.35 5.19 -34.15
CA MET A 173 16.47 3.89 -34.81
C MET A 173 17.94 3.51 -35.04
N ASP A 174 18.76 4.41 -35.59
CA ASP A 174 20.17 4.12 -35.86
C ASP A 174 20.96 3.91 -34.57
N PHE A 175 20.76 4.78 -33.59
CA PHE A 175 21.34 4.59 -32.26
C PHE A 175 20.90 3.26 -31.62
N SER A 176 19.62 2.88 -31.77
CA SER A 176 19.13 1.61 -31.23
C SER A 176 19.79 0.38 -31.87
N LYS A 177 20.17 0.44 -33.16
CA LYS A 177 20.89 -0.66 -33.82
C LYS A 177 22.31 -0.78 -33.27
N ASP A 178 23.01 0.33 -33.11
CA ASP A 178 24.39 0.32 -32.64
C ASP A 178 24.49 -0.01 -31.15
N VAL A 179 23.57 0.50 -30.32
CA VAL A 179 23.49 0.12 -28.90
C VAL A 179 23.10 -1.35 -28.74
N THR A 180 22.27 -1.92 -29.63
CA THR A 180 21.95 -3.36 -29.59
C THR A 180 23.21 -4.20 -29.81
N LYS A 181 24.05 -3.85 -30.80
CA LYS A 181 25.33 -4.55 -31.03
C LYS A 181 26.23 -4.46 -29.80
N LEU A 182 26.38 -3.26 -29.24
CA LEU A 182 27.15 -3.05 -28.01
C LEU A 182 26.56 -3.86 -26.84
N GLY A 183 25.24 -3.90 -26.71
CA GLY A 183 24.56 -4.68 -25.69
C GLY A 183 24.86 -6.17 -25.78
N CYS A 184 24.87 -6.75 -26.99
CA CYS A 184 25.29 -8.14 -27.20
C CYS A 184 26.74 -8.36 -26.76
N SER A 185 27.66 -7.46 -27.13
CA SER A 185 29.07 -7.55 -26.70
C SER A 185 29.26 -7.40 -25.20
N LEU A 186 28.48 -6.53 -24.54
CA LEU A 186 28.50 -6.38 -23.08
C LEU A 186 27.97 -7.65 -22.39
N LEU A 187 26.92 -8.28 -22.92
CA LEU A 187 26.43 -9.57 -22.41
C LEU A 187 27.45 -10.68 -22.56
N GLU A 188 28.28 -10.66 -23.61
CA GLU A 188 29.41 -11.59 -23.75
C GLU A 188 30.43 -11.41 -22.63
N LEU A 189 30.89 -10.18 -22.41
CA LEU A 189 31.82 -9.84 -21.34
C LEU A 189 31.27 -10.17 -19.95
N LEU A 190 29.98 -9.90 -19.72
CA LEU A 190 29.29 -10.22 -18.47
C LEU A 190 29.19 -11.74 -18.27
N SER A 191 28.95 -12.52 -19.33
CA SER A 191 28.92 -14.00 -19.28
C SER A 191 30.29 -14.56 -18.90
N GLU A 192 31.35 -14.11 -19.57
CA GLU A 192 32.71 -14.53 -19.27
C GLU A 192 33.14 -14.09 -17.86
N GLY A 193 32.74 -12.89 -17.42
CA GLY A 193 32.99 -12.41 -16.06
C GLY A 193 32.31 -13.24 -14.98
N LEU A 194 31.16 -13.86 -15.30
CA LEU A 194 30.51 -14.83 -14.42
C LEU A 194 31.23 -16.18 -14.41
N GLY A 195 32.11 -16.45 -15.37
CA GLY A 195 32.77 -17.74 -15.58
C GLY A 195 31.96 -18.69 -16.48
N LEU A 196 31.03 -18.16 -17.27
CA LEU A 196 30.17 -18.91 -18.19
C LEU A 196 30.75 -18.90 -19.61
N ASP A 197 30.13 -19.66 -20.51
CA ASP A 197 30.40 -19.55 -21.95
C ASP A 197 30.14 -18.12 -22.44
N ARG A 198 30.94 -17.64 -23.39
CA ARG A 198 30.87 -16.27 -23.95
C ARG A 198 29.46 -15.89 -24.39
N CYS A 199 28.69 -16.81 -24.98
CA CYS A 199 27.38 -16.49 -25.52
C CYS A 199 26.23 -16.73 -24.53
N HIS A 200 26.51 -17.19 -23.30
CA HIS A 200 25.48 -17.72 -22.40
C HIS A 200 24.31 -16.75 -22.15
N LEU A 201 24.57 -15.49 -21.76
CA LEU A 201 23.48 -14.54 -21.51
C LEU A 201 22.75 -14.11 -22.79
N ASN A 202 23.42 -14.10 -23.95
CA ASN A 202 22.77 -13.84 -25.24
C ASN A 202 21.80 -14.97 -25.60
N ASP A 203 22.21 -16.22 -25.38
CA ASP A 203 21.39 -17.42 -25.62
C ASP A 203 20.21 -17.52 -24.63
N MET A 204 20.32 -16.88 -23.47
CA MET A 204 19.22 -16.69 -22.52
C MET A 204 18.23 -15.58 -22.91
N ASP A 205 18.32 -15.06 -24.13
CA ASP A 205 17.43 -14.03 -24.67
C ASP A 205 17.53 -12.66 -23.98
N SER A 206 18.61 -12.39 -23.23
CA SER A 206 18.75 -11.15 -22.47
C SER A 206 18.87 -9.89 -23.33
N ALA A 207 19.07 -10.03 -24.65
CA ALA A 207 19.06 -8.94 -25.62
C ALA A 207 17.79 -8.86 -26.50
N LYS A 208 16.78 -9.72 -26.30
CA LYS A 208 15.60 -9.79 -27.19
C LYS A 208 14.63 -8.62 -27.04
N GLY A 209 14.61 -7.97 -25.88
CA GLY A 209 13.81 -6.78 -25.62
C GLY A 209 14.70 -5.54 -25.44
N LEU A 210 14.33 -4.47 -26.12
CA LEU A 210 15.00 -3.17 -26.02
C LEU A 210 13.94 -2.09 -25.92
N SER A 211 14.03 -1.28 -24.88
CA SER A 211 13.24 -0.06 -24.73
C SER A 211 14.17 1.15 -24.61
N VAL A 212 13.87 2.21 -25.34
CA VAL A 212 14.64 3.45 -25.31
C VAL A 212 13.81 4.53 -24.63
N LEU A 213 14.36 5.12 -23.56
CA LEU A 213 13.75 6.20 -22.80
C LEU A 213 14.60 7.45 -22.89
N SER A 214 14.12 8.42 -23.63
CA SER A 214 14.71 9.75 -23.68
C SER A 214 14.11 10.61 -22.58
N ASN A 215 14.93 11.03 -21.62
CA ASN A 215 14.54 11.94 -20.54
C ASN A 215 15.03 13.36 -20.84
N TYR A 216 14.18 14.33 -20.51
CA TYR A 216 14.52 15.74 -20.50
C TYR A 216 14.23 16.31 -19.11
N TYR A 217 15.23 16.96 -18.53
CA TYR A 217 15.21 17.55 -17.19
C TYR A 217 15.32 19.07 -17.36
N PRO A 218 14.20 19.81 -17.42
CA PRO A 218 14.21 21.26 -17.54
C PRO A 218 14.95 21.92 -16.36
N SER A 219 15.45 23.14 -16.57
CA SER A 219 15.93 23.99 -15.47
C SER A 219 14.85 24.14 -14.39
N CYS A 220 15.26 24.05 -13.12
CA CYS A 220 14.37 24.07 -11.97
C CYS A 220 14.62 25.33 -11.13
N PRO A 221 13.60 26.14 -10.82
CA PRO A 221 13.79 27.35 -10.03
C PRO A 221 14.18 27.06 -8.56
N GLN A 222 13.82 25.88 -8.04
CA GLN A 222 14.09 25.45 -6.66
C GLN A 222 14.58 23.98 -6.64
N PRO A 223 15.78 23.71 -7.20
CA PRO A 223 16.28 22.34 -7.38
C PRO A 223 16.44 21.57 -6.06
N GLU A 224 16.60 22.26 -4.94
CA GLU A 224 16.71 21.68 -3.60
C GLU A 224 15.41 21.05 -3.08
N LEU A 225 14.27 21.37 -3.71
CA LEU A 225 12.95 20.89 -3.30
C LEU A 225 12.47 19.67 -4.09
N THR A 226 13.11 19.31 -5.20
CA THR A 226 12.62 18.27 -6.11
C THR A 226 13.77 17.42 -6.67
N MET A 227 13.44 16.38 -7.42
CA MET A 227 14.40 15.47 -8.06
C MET A 227 13.98 15.20 -9.49
N GLY A 228 14.94 15.08 -10.40
CA GLY A 228 14.68 14.60 -11.76
C GLY A 228 14.21 13.15 -11.77
N THR A 229 14.70 12.32 -10.84
CA THR A 229 14.20 10.96 -10.55
C THR A 229 14.60 10.61 -9.12
N ILE A 230 13.65 10.12 -8.33
CA ILE A 230 13.91 9.66 -6.96
C ILE A 230 14.73 8.36 -6.95
N GLN A 231 15.26 7.96 -5.80
CA GLN A 231 16.12 6.78 -5.70
C GLN A 231 15.38 5.49 -6.10
N HIS A 232 16.02 4.65 -6.94
CA HIS A 232 15.48 3.38 -7.45
C HIS A 232 16.57 2.46 -7.98
N SER A 233 16.24 1.19 -8.20
CA SER A 233 17.00 0.24 -9.02
C SER A 233 16.28 -0.05 -10.33
N ASP A 234 17.02 -0.47 -11.36
CA ASP A 234 16.43 -0.80 -12.66
C ASP A 234 15.93 -2.25 -12.70
N GLY A 235 14.76 -2.44 -13.30
CA GLY A 235 14.06 -3.72 -13.36
C GLY A 235 14.38 -4.59 -14.59
N ASP A 236 15.46 -4.30 -15.30
CA ASP A 236 15.89 -4.97 -16.52
C ASP A 236 17.12 -5.88 -16.27
N PHE A 237 17.78 -6.39 -17.31
CA PHE A 237 19.04 -7.12 -17.14
C PHE A 237 20.19 -6.13 -16.91
N PHE A 238 20.29 -5.14 -17.77
CA PHE A 238 21.23 -4.04 -17.62
C PHE A 238 20.78 -2.87 -18.49
N THR A 239 21.15 -1.67 -18.08
CA THR A 239 20.86 -0.43 -18.82
C THR A 239 22.14 0.13 -19.42
N VAL A 240 22.04 0.62 -20.65
CA VAL A 240 23.06 1.47 -21.27
C VAL A 240 22.51 2.89 -21.36
N LEU A 241 23.21 3.85 -20.77
CA LEU A 241 22.76 5.23 -20.62
C LEU A 241 23.72 6.19 -21.32
N LEU A 242 23.19 6.92 -22.30
CA LEU A 242 23.81 8.10 -22.87
C LEU A 242 23.36 9.33 -22.07
N GLN A 243 24.31 10.12 -21.55
CA GLN A 243 24.05 11.39 -20.86
C GLN A 243 24.72 12.54 -21.61
N ASP A 244 24.24 13.77 -21.41
CA ASP A 244 24.95 14.96 -21.85
C ASP A 244 26.09 15.37 -20.89
N GLU A 245 26.72 16.51 -21.15
CA GLU A 245 27.84 17.02 -20.34
C GLU A 245 27.42 17.63 -19.00
N ILE A 246 26.13 17.60 -18.65
CA ILE A 246 25.59 18.19 -17.43
C ILE A 246 25.50 17.10 -16.35
N ARG A 247 26.10 17.38 -15.19
CA ARG A 247 26.03 16.46 -14.05
C ARG A 247 24.58 16.30 -13.56
N GLY A 248 24.31 15.12 -13.01
CA GLY A 248 23.17 14.96 -12.14
C GLY A 248 22.69 13.53 -11.91
N LEU A 249 23.34 12.52 -12.48
CA LEU A 249 23.17 11.14 -12.05
C LEU A 249 24.01 10.89 -10.79
N GLN A 250 23.40 10.26 -9.79
CA GLN A 250 24.05 9.83 -8.57
C GLN A 250 23.76 8.34 -8.33
N VAL A 251 24.80 7.60 -7.98
CA VAL A 251 24.72 6.17 -7.63
C VAL A 251 25.01 5.99 -6.15
N LEU A 252 24.30 5.08 -5.48
CA LEU A 252 24.55 4.73 -4.10
C LEU A 252 25.66 3.66 -4.05
N HIS A 253 26.81 4.03 -3.51
CA HIS A 253 27.94 3.13 -3.31
C HIS A 253 28.40 3.21 -1.85
N GLN A 254 28.46 2.06 -1.16
CA GLN A 254 28.85 1.97 0.25
C GLN A 254 28.09 2.95 1.17
N ASN A 255 26.77 3.03 1.00
CA ASN A 255 25.87 3.96 1.70
C ASN A 255 26.17 5.45 1.49
N GLN A 256 26.91 5.80 0.44
CA GLN A 256 27.17 7.18 0.04
C GLN A 256 26.70 7.44 -1.38
N TRP A 257 26.08 8.59 -1.59
CA TRP A 257 25.71 9.05 -2.93
C TRP A 257 26.95 9.59 -3.67
N VAL A 258 27.27 9.00 -4.81
CA VAL A 258 28.43 9.33 -5.64
C VAL A 258 27.93 9.93 -6.96
N ASN A 259 28.44 11.12 -7.31
CA ASN A 259 28.14 11.73 -8.60
C ASN A 259 28.84 10.95 -9.72
N VAL A 260 28.12 10.67 -10.82
CA VAL A 260 28.73 10.10 -12.02
C VAL A 260 29.18 11.26 -12.91
N PRO A 261 30.50 11.52 -13.06
CA PRO A 261 30.98 12.61 -13.88
C PRO A 261 30.79 12.27 -15.37
N PRO A 262 30.25 13.18 -16.20
CA PRO A 262 30.14 12.95 -17.63
C PRO A 262 31.52 12.90 -18.27
N ILE A 263 31.75 11.87 -19.08
CA ILE A 263 32.96 11.71 -19.89
C ILE A 263 32.55 11.81 -21.36
N PRO A 264 33.14 12.70 -22.17
CA PRO A 264 32.80 12.84 -23.58
C PRO A 264 32.91 11.52 -24.34
N GLY A 265 31.83 11.16 -25.04
CA GLY A 265 31.77 9.91 -25.81
C GLY A 265 31.71 8.63 -24.97
N ALA A 266 31.48 8.73 -23.66
CA ALA A 266 31.27 7.55 -22.82
C ALA A 266 29.78 7.19 -22.71
N LEU A 267 29.52 5.90 -22.49
CA LEU A 267 28.20 5.39 -22.10
C LEU A 267 28.29 4.83 -20.68
N ILE A 268 27.26 5.06 -19.88
CA ILE A 268 27.14 4.44 -18.56
C ILE A 268 26.46 3.09 -18.74
N VAL A 269 26.95 2.08 -18.04
CA VAL A 269 26.32 0.76 -17.94
C VAL A 269 26.00 0.51 -16.47
N ASN A 270 24.78 0.06 -16.20
CA ASN A 270 24.39 -0.40 -14.88
C ASN A 270 23.67 -1.74 -14.92
N ILE A 271 23.91 -2.53 -13.89
CA ILE A 271 23.32 -3.85 -13.70
C ILE A 271 21.88 -3.66 -13.20
N GLY A 272 20.95 -4.36 -13.82
CA GLY A 272 19.55 -4.39 -13.42
C GLY A 272 19.23 -5.59 -12.54
N ASP A 273 18.04 -5.53 -11.95
CA ASP A 273 17.58 -6.49 -10.94
C ASP A 273 17.50 -7.93 -11.51
N PHE A 274 17.18 -8.12 -12.80
CA PHE A 274 17.16 -9.47 -13.37
C PHE A 274 18.55 -10.08 -13.50
N LEU A 275 19.59 -9.29 -13.79
CA LEU A 275 20.94 -9.83 -13.90
C LEU A 275 21.56 -10.09 -12.53
N GLN A 276 21.24 -9.30 -11.50
CA GLN A 276 21.56 -9.65 -10.11
C GLN A 276 20.89 -10.97 -9.68
N LEU A 277 19.61 -11.15 -10.05
CA LEU A 277 18.86 -12.37 -9.77
C LEU A 277 19.50 -13.59 -10.45
N MET A 278 19.79 -13.48 -11.74
CA MET A 278 20.38 -14.58 -12.54
C MET A 278 21.81 -14.91 -12.11
N SER A 279 22.60 -13.90 -11.77
CA SER A 279 23.98 -14.08 -11.29
C SER A 279 24.08 -14.51 -9.82
N ASN A 280 22.94 -14.68 -9.13
CA ASN A 280 22.87 -15.12 -7.75
C ASN A 280 23.64 -14.21 -6.77
N ASP A 281 23.42 -12.88 -6.87
CA ASP A 281 24.13 -11.82 -6.14
C ASP A 281 25.60 -11.61 -6.54
N LYS A 282 26.12 -12.29 -7.57
CA LYS A 282 27.49 -12.05 -8.03
C LYS A 282 27.59 -10.63 -8.61
N TYR A 283 26.70 -10.27 -9.53
CA TYR A 283 26.54 -8.87 -9.95
C TYR A 283 25.48 -8.17 -9.12
N ILE A 284 25.67 -6.88 -8.86
CA ILE A 284 24.80 -6.10 -7.97
C ILE A 284 24.04 -5.03 -8.74
N SER A 285 22.71 -5.00 -8.59
CA SER A 285 21.85 -3.89 -9.00
C SER A 285 21.80 -2.89 -7.85
N VAL A 286 22.11 -1.63 -8.14
CA VAL A 286 22.29 -0.61 -7.12
C VAL A 286 21.32 0.56 -7.29
N GLU A 287 21.01 1.18 -6.16
CA GLU A 287 20.15 2.34 -6.15
C GLU A 287 20.83 3.54 -6.79
N HIS A 288 20.11 4.24 -7.64
CA HIS A 288 20.56 5.46 -8.27
C HIS A 288 19.43 6.50 -8.31
N ARG A 289 19.80 7.78 -8.34
CA ARG A 289 18.87 8.92 -8.34
C ARG A 289 19.38 10.03 -9.25
N VAL A 290 18.49 10.97 -9.56
CA VAL A 290 18.78 12.01 -10.53
C VAL A 290 18.38 13.37 -9.95
N ILE A 291 19.36 14.26 -9.72
CA ILE A 291 19.13 15.59 -9.12
C ILE A 291 18.58 16.60 -10.14
N ALA A 292 17.81 17.58 -9.65
CA ALA A 292 17.37 18.72 -10.47
C ALA A 292 18.48 19.78 -10.59
N ASN A 293 18.56 20.45 -11.74
CA ASN A 293 19.56 21.50 -12.01
C ASN A 293 18.89 22.86 -12.13
N LYS A 294 19.55 23.92 -11.63
CA LYS A 294 18.96 25.27 -11.61
C LYS A 294 19.01 25.98 -12.97
N ASP A 295 20.20 25.99 -13.56
CA ASP A 295 20.52 26.96 -14.62
C ASP A 295 20.49 26.36 -16.02
N VAL A 296 20.53 25.02 -16.14
CA VAL A 296 20.67 24.31 -17.42
C VAL A 296 19.75 23.11 -17.49
N SER A 297 19.13 22.91 -18.66
CA SER A 297 18.36 21.71 -18.96
C SER A 297 19.28 20.56 -19.35
N ARG A 298 19.05 19.40 -18.74
CA ARG A 298 19.82 18.17 -18.96
C ARG A 298 19.00 17.14 -19.73
N MET A 299 19.69 16.24 -20.43
CA MET A 299 19.07 15.11 -21.11
C MET A 299 19.81 13.80 -20.84
N SER A 300 19.07 12.72 -21.01
CA SER A 300 19.65 11.39 -21.07
C SER A 300 18.84 10.47 -21.97
N VAL A 301 19.46 9.45 -22.54
CA VAL A 301 18.81 8.41 -23.33
C VAL A 301 19.21 7.06 -22.75
N ALA A 302 18.28 6.45 -22.02
CA ALA A 302 18.46 5.15 -21.39
C ALA A 302 17.96 4.04 -22.32
N CYS A 303 18.77 3.00 -22.48
CA CYS A 303 18.48 1.80 -23.26
C CYS A 303 18.38 0.61 -22.30
N PHE A 304 17.15 0.18 -22.02
CA PHE A 304 16.86 -0.93 -21.11
C PHE A 304 16.88 -2.25 -21.88
N PHE A 305 17.81 -3.15 -21.53
CA PHE A 305 17.90 -4.49 -22.09
C PHE A 305 17.13 -5.48 -21.21
N GLY A 306 16.03 -6.02 -21.73
CA GLY A 306 15.10 -6.86 -20.97
C GLY A 306 14.43 -7.92 -21.82
N ASP A 307 13.48 -8.66 -21.25
CA ASP A 307 12.61 -9.57 -22.01
C ASP A 307 11.30 -8.86 -22.39
N ASN A 308 10.63 -9.41 -23.41
CA ASN A 308 9.28 -9.05 -23.80
C ASN A 308 8.33 -9.14 -22.59
N VAL A 309 7.56 -8.08 -22.34
CA VAL A 309 6.56 -8.02 -21.23
C VAL A 309 5.56 -9.18 -21.30
N GLN A 310 5.31 -9.73 -22.49
CA GLN A 310 4.39 -10.84 -22.73
C GLN A 310 5.04 -12.23 -22.61
N SER A 311 6.35 -12.29 -22.40
CA SER A 311 7.08 -13.54 -22.23
C SER A 311 6.65 -14.25 -20.94
N SER A 312 6.40 -15.54 -21.03
CA SER A 312 6.19 -16.43 -19.88
C SER A 312 7.50 -17.10 -19.42
N LYS A 313 8.65 -16.65 -19.92
CA LYS A 313 9.96 -17.20 -19.55
C LYS A 313 10.24 -16.90 -18.08
N LEU A 314 10.71 -17.94 -17.38
CA LEU A 314 11.14 -17.85 -15.99
C LEU A 314 12.63 -17.56 -15.95
N TYR A 315 13.02 -16.53 -15.22
CA TYR A 315 14.39 -16.17 -14.93
C TYR A 315 14.68 -16.48 -13.47
N GLY A 316 15.71 -17.29 -13.22
CA GLY A 316 16.19 -17.70 -11.90
C GLY A 316 17.73 -17.69 -11.86
N PRO A 317 18.35 -17.99 -10.71
CA PRO A 317 19.80 -18.19 -10.64
C PRO A 317 20.30 -19.19 -11.68
N ILE A 318 21.33 -18.82 -12.44
CA ILE A 318 21.95 -19.67 -13.46
C ILE A 318 22.56 -20.89 -12.78
N THR A 319 22.19 -22.08 -13.24
CA THR A 319 22.52 -23.35 -12.60
C THR A 319 24.02 -23.61 -12.47
N GLU A 320 24.80 -23.16 -13.45
CA GLU A 320 26.25 -23.29 -13.55
C GLU A 320 26.99 -22.42 -12.51
N LEU A 321 26.32 -21.41 -11.96
CA LEU A 321 26.85 -20.55 -10.90
C LEU A 321 26.52 -21.07 -9.49
N LEU A 322 25.75 -22.14 -9.40
CA LEU A 322 25.32 -22.73 -8.13
C LEU A 322 26.27 -23.84 -7.70
N SER A 323 26.52 -23.90 -6.39
CA SER A 323 27.27 -24.97 -5.74
C SER A 323 26.71 -25.21 -4.34
N GLU A 324 27.24 -26.20 -3.61
CA GLU A 324 26.90 -26.38 -2.19
C GLU A 324 27.21 -25.12 -1.35
N ASP A 325 28.30 -24.41 -1.69
CA ASP A 325 28.74 -23.19 -1.01
C ASP A 325 28.05 -21.92 -1.55
N ASN A 326 27.42 -21.97 -2.73
CA ASN A 326 26.65 -20.87 -3.33
C ASN A 326 25.27 -21.36 -3.79
N PRO A 327 24.37 -21.72 -2.87
CA PRO A 327 23.02 -22.17 -3.21
C PRO A 327 22.21 -21.03 -3.84
N PRO A 328 21.10 -21.34 -4.57
CA PRO A 328 20.27 -20.31 -5.18
C PRO A 328 19.69 -19.39 -4.10
N LYS A 329 19.99 -18.10 -4.21
CA LYS A 329 19.50 -16.99 -3.37
C LYS A 329 18.21 -16.41 -3.90
N TYR A 330 17.78 -16.73 -5.10
CA TYR A 330 16.56 -16.20 -5.67
C TYR A 330 15.70 -17.30 -6.23
N ARG A 331 14.39 -17.03 -6.29
CA ARG A 331 13.45 -17.90 -6.98
C ARG A 331 13.29 -17.44 -8.42
N ALA A 332 12.96 -18.39 -9.27
CA ALA A 332 12.63 -18.07 -10.63
C ALA A 332 11.34 -17.22 -10.69
N THR A 333 11.34 -16.18 -11.52
CA THR A 333 10.19 -15.28 -11.72
C THR A 333 10.06 -14.88 -13.17
N THR A 334 8.88 -14.46 -13.61
CA THR A 334 8.68 -13.93 -14.96
C THR A 334 8.87 -12.41 -14.96
N VAL A 335 9.27 -11.84 -16.10
CA VAL A 335 9.31 -10.37 -16.28
C VAL A 335 7.94 -9.73 -16.05
N LYS A 336 6.85 -10.44 -16.38
CA LYS A 336 5.48 -9.99 -16.14
C LYS A 336 5.16 -9.89 -14.64
N ASP A 337 5.50 -10.89 -13.85
CA ASP A 337 5.22 -10.92 -12.42
C ASP A 337 6.08 -9.89 -11.69
N TYR A 338 7.37 -9.82 -12.04
CA TYR A 338 8.28 -8.81 -11.51
C TYR A 338 7.79 -7.38 -11.81
N ARG A 339 7.45 -7.08 -13.07
CA ARG A 339 6.91 -5.76 -13.46
C ARG A 339 5.58 -5.48 -12.77
N SER A 340 4.73 -6.48 -12.58
CA SER A 340 3.46 -6.31 -11.85
C SER A 340 3.71 -5.99 -10.37
N TYR A 341 4.67 -6.66 -9.74
CA TYR A 341 5.10 -6.38 -8.37
C TYR A 341 5.64 -4.95 -8.24
N ILE A 342 6.58 -4.53 -9.10
CA ILE A 342 7.13 -3.16 -9.11
C ILE A 342 6.06 -2.12 -9.45
N HIS A 343 5.13 -2.44 -10.35
CA HIS A 343 4.00 -1.57 -10.68
C HIS A 343 3.09 -1.33 -9.48
N ASN A 344 2.84 -2.35 -8.67
CA ASN A 344 2.03 -2.25 -7.45
C ASN A 344 2.80 -1.61 -6.28
N LYS A 345 4.12 -1.83 -6.20
CA LYS A 345 5.00 -1.28 -5.16
C LYS A 345 5.25 0.23 -5.34
N GLY A 346 5.50 0.68 -6.57
CA GLY A 346 5.94 2.05 -6.86
C GLY A 346 7.45 2.24 -6.70
N ILE A 347 7.96 3.44 -7.04
CA ILE A 347 9.34 3.83 -6.75
C ILE A 347 9.37 4.42 -5.34
N ASP A 348 9.68 3.59 -4.35
CA ASP A 348 9.77 4.00 -2.93
C ASP A 348 11.20 3.98 -2.39
N GLY A 349 12.17 3.64 -3.24
CA GLY A 349 13.57 3.57 -2.86
C GLY A 349 13.96 2.33 -2.08
N THR A 350 13.24 1.21 -2.25
CA THR A 350 13.66 -0.10 -1.76
C THR A 350 13.80 -1.09 -2.92
N SER A 351 14.86 -1.90 -2.96
CA SER A 351 15.07 -2.91 -4.01
C SER A 351 13.87 -3.85 -4.16
N ALA A 352 13.54 -4.22 -5.40
CA ALA A 352 12.50 -5.19 -5.71
C ALA A 352 12.90 -6.63 -5.31
N LEU A 353 14.20 -6.89 -5.22
CA LEU A 353 14.79 -8.22 -5.04
C LEU A 353 14.82 -8.69 -3.58
N LEU A 354 13.91 -8.19 -2.73
CA LEU A 354 13.85 -8.54 -1.30
C LEU A 354 13.43 -10.01 -1.02
N GLN A 355 13.42 -10.89 -2.03
CA GLN A 355 13.31 -12.35 -1.88
C GLN A 355 14.69 -13.04 -1.94
N LYS A 356 15.70 -12.54 -1.20
CA LYS A 356 16.96 -13.27 -1.00
C LYS A 356 16.72 -14.51 -0.11
N MET A 357 16.76 -15.70 -0.69
CA MET A 357 16.94 -16.97 0.03
C MET A 357 18.30 -16.93 0.74
N GLY A 358 18.30 -16.58 2.03
CA GLY A 358 19.52 -16.61 2.83
C GLY A 358 19.54 -15.73 4.08
N SER A 359 18.75 -14.65 4.15
CA SER A 359 18.60 -13.91 5.41
C SER A 359 17.29 -14.30 6.09
N SER A 360 17.41 -15.16 7.09
CA SER A 360 16.37 -15.74 7.95
C SER A 360 15.44 -16.77 7.28
N ARG A 361 15.64 -18.03 7.70
CA ARG A 361 14.75 -19.22 7.64
C ARG A 361 13.80 -19.34 6.44
N VAL A 362 14.06 -20.37 5.64
CA VAL A 362 13.15 -21.06 4.71
C VAL A 362 11.69 -20.63 4.87
N GLU A 363 11.22 -19.76 3.97
CA GLU A 363 9.81 -19.67 3.61
C GLU A 363 9.73 -19.66 2.07
N GLU A 364 8.82 -20.48 1.55
CA GLU A 364 8.28 -20.39 0.19
C GLU A 364 8.03 -18.91 -0.17
N SER A 365 8.27 -18.48 -1.42
CA SER A 365 7.99 -17.14 -1.91
C SER A 365 6.52 -17.05 -1.76
N TYR A 366 6.18 -16.38 -0.70
CA TYR A 366 4.87 -16.43 -0.20
C TYR A 366 4.05 -15.53 -1.12
N ASP A 367 3.47 -16.12 -2.15
CA ASP A 367 2.51 -15.43 -3.00
C ASP A 367 1.23 -15.27 -2.19
N ARG A 368 1.24 -14.21 -1.39
CA ARG A 368 0.15 -13.81 -0.54
C ARG A 368 -1.16 -13.67 -1.30
N MET A 369 -1.10 -13.22 -2.56
CA MET A 369 -2.28 -13.05 -3.38
C MET A 369 -2.83 -14.40 -3.86
N SER A 370 -1.96 -15.33 -4.26
CA SER A 370 -2.38 -16.69 -4.59
C SER A 370 -2.86 -17.46 -3.35
N GLU A 371 -2.25 -17.30 -2.17
CA GLU A 371 -2.77 -17.90 -0.94
C GLU A 371 -4.10 -17.25 -0.52
N PHE A 372 -4.24 -15.92 -0.64
CA PHE A 372 -5.54 -15.26 -0.45
C PHE A 372 -6.59 -15.82 -1.38
N LYS A 373 -6.29 -15.89 -2.69
CA LYS A 373 -7.22 -16.41 -3.68
C LYS A 373 -7.54 -17.88 -3.44
N ALA A 374 -6.55 -18.71 -3.11
CA ALA A 374 -6.76 -20.13 -2.81
C ALA A 374 -7.64 -20.31 -1.56
N PHE A 375 -7.36 -19.57 -0.49
CA PHE A 375 -8.19 -19.53 0.71
C PHE A 375 -9.62 -19.08 0.38
N ASP A 376 -9.74 -18.00 -0.38
CA ASP A 376 -11.01 -17.37 -0.70
C ASP A 376 -11.88 -18.21 -1.66
N ASP A 377 -11.27 -18.84 -2.65
CA ASP A 377 -11.92 -19.74 -3.61
C ASP A 377 -12.56 -20.94 -2.90
N THR A 378 -12.04 -21.36 -1.74
CA THR A 378 -12.68 -22.42 -0.94
C THR A 378 -14.05 -22.01 -0.43
N LYS A 379 -14.25 -20.71 -0.15
CA LYS A 379 -15.41 -20.14 0.53
C LYS A 379 -15.77 -20.83 1.86
N ALA A 380 -14.83 -21.60 2.42
CA ALA A 380 -15.02 -22.38 3.64
C ALA A 380 -14.70 -21.58 4.90
N GLY A 381 -13.90 -20.52 4.73
CA GLY A 381 -13.44 -19.63 5.79
C GLY A 381 -12.43 -20.27 6.73
N VAL A 382 -12.09 -19.55 7.79
CA VAL A 382 -11.13 -19.98 8.82
C VAL A 382 -11.62 -21.23 9.55
N LYS A 383 -12.94 -21.34 9.77
CA LYS A 383 -13.59 -22.54 10.29
C LYS A 383 -13.26 -23.76 9.42
N GLY A 384 -13.39 -23.63 8.10
CA GLY A 384 -13.06 -24.71 7.16
C GLY A 384 -11.59 -25.13 7.20
N LEU A 385 -10.67 -24.18 7.42
CA LEU A 385 -9.26 -24.49 7.66
C LEU A 385 -9.09 -25.31 8.93
N VAL A 386 -9.69 -24.89 10.04
CA VAL A 386 -9.62 -25.64 11.31
C VAL A 386 -10.22 -27.04 11.18
N ASP A 387 -11.37 -27.18 10.50
CA ASP A 387 -12.03 -28.47 10.28
C ASP A 387 -11.18 -29.41 9.40
N SER A 388 -10.30 -28.88 8.54
CA SER A 388 -9.32 -29.67 7.78
C SER A 388 -8.12 -30.16 8.59
N GLY A 389 -8.04 -29.83 9.89
CA GLY A 389 -7.04 -30.35 10.82
C GLY A 389 -5.69 -29.65 10.75
N ILE A 390 -5.64 -28.37 10.36
CA ILE A 390 -4.38 -27.62 10.29
C ILE A 390 -3.67 -27.56 11.66
N THR A 391 -2.36 -27.74 11.62
CA THR A 391 -1.50 -27.67 12.82
C THR A 391 -0.65 -26.40 12.86
N LYS A 392 -0.65 -25.64 11.76
CA LYS A 392 0.05 -24.36 11.61
C LYS A 392 -0.88 -23.33 10.99
N VAL A 393 -0.74 -22.08 11.39
CA VAL A 393 -1.47 -20.94 10.85
C VAL A 393 -0.90 -20.63 9.46
N PRO A 394 -1.73 -20.58 8.40
CA PRO A 394 -1.27 -20.15 7.06
C PRO A 394 -0.71 -18.73 7.08
N GLN A 395 0.23 -18.45 6.17
CA GLN A 395 1.00 -17.22 6.21
C GLN A 395 0.13 -15.97 6.03
N ILE A 396 -1.02 -16.07 5.33
CA ILE A 396 -2.00 -14.98 5.14
C ILE A 396 -2.49 -14.41 6.46
N PHE A 397 -2.48 -15.19 7.54
CA PHE A 397 -2.94 -14.78 8.87
C PHE A 397 -1.81 -14.38 9.81
N ILE A 398 -0.54 -14.55 9.42
CA ILE A 398 0.61 -14.25 10.29
C ILE A 398 0.89 -12.75 10.31
N LEU A 399 0.79 -12.15 11.50
CA LEU A 399 1.07 -10.74 11.71
C LEU A 399 2.58 -10.46 11.76
N PRO A 400 3.02 -9.32 11.20
CA PRO A 400 4.37 -8.81 11.42
C PRO A 400 4.68 -8.67 12.91
N PRO A 401 5.93 -8.89 13.37
CA PRO A 401 6.28 -8.89 14.79
C PRO A 401 5.78 -7.67 15.57
N LYS A 402 5.82 -6.47 14.96
CA LYS A 402 5.36 -5.22 15.57
C LYS A 402 3.84 -5.17 15.86
N ASN A 403 3.04 -5.99 15.18
CA ASN A 403 1.58 -6.04 15.27
C ASN A 403 1.06 -7.24 16.10
N ARG A 404 1.95 -8.13 16.57
CA ARG A 404 1.57 -9.28 17.39
C ARG A 404 1.10 -8.83 18.77
N ALA A 405 0.28 -9.66 19.41
CA ALA A 405 -0.30 -9.35 20.71
C ALA A 405 0.82 -9.16 21.75
N LYS A 406 0.86 -7.97 22.36
CA LYS A 406 1.68 -7.68 23.54
C LYS A 406 0.98 -8.21 24.81
N THR A 407 1.76 -8.40 25.87
CA THR A 407 1.27 -8.82 27.18
C THR A 407 0.18 -7.88 27.71
N CYS A 408 -0.87 -8.46 28.25
CA CYS A 408 -1.98 -7.78 28.92
C CYS A 408 -1.64 -7.60 30.41
N GLU A 409 -2.10 -6.51 31.02
CA GLU A 409 -1.98 -6.29 32.47
C GLU A 409 -3.33 -6.41 33.17
N THR A 410 -3.33 -7.03 34.35
CA THR A 410 -4.55 -7.45 35.06
C THR A 410 -4.95 -6.52 36.21
N HIS A 411 -4.35 -5.33 36.32
CA HIS A 411 -4.55 -4.46 37.49
C HIS A 411 -5.74 -3.49 37.33
N PHE A 412 -6.34 -3.39 36.14
CA PHE A 412 -7.49 -2.52 35.92
C PHE A 412 -8.83 -3.20 36.22
N VAL A 413 -9.78 -2.43 36.74
CA VAL A 413 -11.17 -2.84 36.91
C VAL A 413 -11.98 -2.28 35.75
N PHE A 414 -12.45 -3.16 34.86
CA PHE A 414 -13.25 -2.76 33.71
C PHE A 414 -14.61 -2.21 34.18
N PRO A 415 -15.11 -1.07 33.66
CA PRO A 415 -16.35 -0.48 34.13
C PRO A 415 -17.56 -1.39 33.87
N LEU A 416 -18.33 -1.69 34.92
CA LEU A 416 -19.60 -2.41 34.84
C LEU A 416 -20.70 -1.50 35.40
N ILE A 417 -21.72 -1.24 34.58
CA ILE A 417 -22.83 -0.35 34.90
C ILE A 417 -24.11 -1.18 34.98
N ASP A 418 -24.75 -1.14 36.14
CA ASP A 418 -26.05 -1.77 36.35
C ASP A 418 -27.16 -0.76 36.02
N LEU A 419 -28.07 -1.12 35.10
CA LEU A 419 -29.21 -0.29 34.71
C LEU A 419 -30.51 -0.64 35.47
N GLU A 420 -30.45 -1.51 36.48
CA GLU A 420 -31.63 -1.86 37.28
C GLU A 420 -32.27 -0.62 37.93
N GLY A 421 -33.59 -0.47 37.76
CA GLY A 421 -34.35 0.64 38.34
C GLY A 421 -34.11 2.01 37.68
N ILE A 422 -33.47 2.08 36.51
CA ILE A 422 -33.18 3.35 35.80
C ILE A 422 -34.41 4.22 35.50
N ASN A 423 -35.59 3.59 35.38
CA ASN A 423 -36.86 4.27 35.11
C ASN A 423 -37.74 4.43 36.37
N GLU A 424 -37.29 3.94 37.53
CA GLU A 424 -38.08 3.88 38.76
C GLU A 424 -37.75 4.99 39.75
N ASP A 425 -36.48 5.45 39.77
CA ASP A 425 -35.99 6.44 40.74
C ASP A 425 -35.12 7.51 40.03
N PRO A 426 -35.51 8.81 40.07
CA PRO A 426 -34.72 9.90 39.52
C PRO A 426 -33.29 10.01 40.07
N ILE A 427 -33.06 9.60 41.34
CA ILE A 427 -31.73 9.61 41.95
C ILE A 427 -30.86 8.54 41.30
N LYS A 428 -31.37 7.30 41.20
CA LYS A 428 -30.68 6.20 40.50
C LYS A 428 -30.43 6.53 39.04
N HIS A 429 -31.41 7.14 38.37
CA HIS A 429 -31.28 7.57 36.98
C HIS A 429 -30.05 8.49 36.82
N LYS A 430 -29.94 9.52 37.66
CA LYS A 430 -28.81 10.44 37.64
C LYS A 430 -27.48 9.74 37.94
N GLU A 431 -27.43 8.85 38.93
CA GLU A 431 -26.22 8.07 39.24
C GLU A 431 -25.77 7.20 38.05
N ILE A 432 -26.72 6.60 37.32
CA ILE A 432 -26.44 5.81 36.13
C ILE A 432 -25.91 6.70 35.00
N VAL A 433 -26.54 7.86 34.76
CA VAL A 433 -26.06 8.86 33.78
C VAL A 433 -24.64 9.30 34.11
N ASP A 434 -24.34 9.57 35.38
CA ASP A 434 -22.99 9.95 35.84
C ASP A 434 -21.97 8.82 35.59
N LYS A 435 -22.34 7.55 35.86
CA LYS A 435 -21.48 6.39 35.57
C LYS A 435 -21.24 6.19 34.07
N VAL A 436 -22.27 6.36 33.25
CA VAL A 436 -22.18 6.26 31.78
C VAL A 436 -21.28 7.36 31.24
N ARG A 437 -21.44 8.61 31.70
CA ARG A 437 -20.55 9.72 31.36
C ARG A 437 -19.11 9.39 31.74
N ASP A 438 -18.85 9.07 33.00
CA ASP A 438 -17.51 8.80 33.50
C ASP A 438 -16.80 7.66 32.74
N ALA A 439 -17.52 6.59 32.41
CA ALA A 439 -16.99 5.51 31.59
C ALA A 439 -16.72 5.96 30.14
N SER A 440 -17.59 6.77 29.56
CA SER A 440 -17.44 7.25 28.18
C SER A 440 -16.29 8.27 28.03
N GLU A 441 -16.01 9.07 29.06
CA GLU A 441 -14.91 10.03 29.10
C GLU A 441 -13.55 9.38 29.40
N LYS A 442 -13.50 8.43 30.35
CA LYS A 442 -12.23 7.84 30.84
C LYS A 442 -11.84 6.58 30.09
N TRP A 443 -12.82 5.79 29.67
CA TRP A 443 -12.59 4.46 29.08
C TRP A 443 -13.02 4.35 27.63
N GLY A 444 -14.07 5.07 27.21
CA GLY A 444 -14.72 4.87 25.90
C GLY A 444 -15.38 3.50 25.73
N PHE A 445 -15.35 2.68 26.78
CA PHE A 445 -15.78 1.28 26.83
C PHE A 445 -16.34 0.97 28.22
N PHE A 446 -17.43 0.21 28.29
CA PHE A 446 -18.00 -0.29 29.54
C PHE A 446 -18.91 -1.48 29.30
N GLN A 447 -19.17 -2.24 30.36
CA GLN A 447 -20.19 -3.28 30.38
C GLN A 447 -21.47 -2.76 30.98
N VAL A 448 -22.58 -3.31 30.52
CA VAL A 448 -23.91 -3.03 31.03
C VAL A 448 -24.66 -4.31 31.36
N VAL A 449 -25.45 -4.30 32.43
CA VAL A 449 -26.37 -5.39 32.84
C VAL A 449 -27.77 -4.84 33.13
N ASN A 450 -28.77 -5.72 33.26
CA ASN A 450 -30.16 -5.36 33.56
C ASN A 450 -30.81 -4.42 32.52
N LEU A 451 -30.54 -4.70 31.24
CA LEU A 451 -30.86 -3.86 30.07
C LEU A 451 -32.29 -4.00 29.53
N GLY A 452 -33.08 -4.90 30.13
CA GLY A 452 -34.39 -5.28 29.60
C GLY A 452 -34.36 -6.28 28.44
N ILE A 453 -33.16 -6.73 27.99
CA ILE A 453 -33.03 -7.85 27.04
C ILE A 453 -32.97 -9.16 27.84
N PRO A 454 -33.88 -10.12 27.61
CA PRO A 454 -33.82 -11.41 28.30
C PRO A 454 -32.48 -12.12 28.05
N ILE A 455 -31.85 -12.64 29.11
CA ILE A 455 -30.60 -13.42 29.00
C ILE A 455 -30.77 -14.61 28.03
N SER A 456 -31.97 -15.17 27.96
CA SER A 456 -32.32 -16.23 27.01
C SER A 456 -32.23 -15.78 25.54
N VAL A 457 -32.54 -14.52 25.23
CA VAL A 457 -32.37 -13.96 23.88
C VAL A 457 -30.89 -13.86 23.55
N LEU A 458 -30.07 -13.29 24.43
CA LEU A 458 -28.61 -13.19 24.24
C LEU A 458 -27.96 -14.57 24.01
N GLY A 459 -28.32 -15.55 24.85
CA GLY A 459 -27.84 -16.92 24.74
C GLY A 459 -28.28 -17.60 23.45
N LYS A 460 -29.56 -17.43 23.06
CA LYS A 460 -30.07 -17.92 21.77
C LYS A 460 -29.35 -17.26 20.60
N THR A 461 -29.05 -15.97 20.67
CA THR A 461 -28.35 -15.25 19.58
C THR A 461 -26.97 -15.86 19.35
N LEU A 462 -26.17 -16.01 20.41
CA LEU A 462 -24.87 -16.66 20.32
C LEU A 462 -24.99 -18.12 19.84
N GLN A 463 -25.99 -18.87 20.32
CA GLN A 463 -26.23 -20.26 19.93
C GLN A 463 -26.63 -20.37 18.45
N GLY A 464 -27.56 -19.55 17.98
CA GLY A 464 -28.02 -19.54 16.59
C GLY A 464 -26.88 -19.16 15.64
N THR A 465 -26.10 -18.13 16.01
CA THR A 465 -24.89 -17.76 15.26
C THR A 465 -23.89 -18.91 15.23
N ARG A 466 -23.62 -19.57 16.36
CA ARG A 466 -22.74 -20.76 16.43
C ARG A 466 -23.22 -21.86 15.50
N GLN A 467 -24.51 -22.19 15.55
CA GLN A 467 -25.11 -23.21 14.71
C GLN A 467 -24.92 -22.91 13.21
N PHE A 468 -25.05 -21.65 12.78
CA PHE A 468 -24.72 -21.28 11.40
C PHE A 468 -23.27 -21.62 11.03
N PHE A 469 -22.29 -21.19 11.83
CA PHE A 469 -20.87 -21.43 11.50
C PHE A 469 -20.47 -22.91 11.58
N GLU A 470 -21.19 -23.70 12.37
CA GLU A 470 -21.01 -25.15 12.53
C GLU A 470 -21.78 -25.99 11.50
N GLN A 471 -22.59 -25.38 10.62
CA GLN A 471 -23.19 -26.07 9.46
C GLN A 471 -22.15 -26.47 8.40
N ASP A 472 -22.59 -27.38 7.53
CA ASP A 472 -21.86 -27.75 6.32
C ASP A 472 -21.49 -26.53 5.46
N THR A 473 -20.27 -26.55 4.93
CA THR A 473 -19.71 -25.47 4.11
C THR A 473 -20.59 -25.11 2.91
N GLU A 474 -21.25 -26.08 2.29
CA GLU A 474 -22.13 -25.83 1.13
C GLU A 474 -23.36 -24.97 1.47
N VAL A 475 -23.87 -25.06 2.70
CA VAL A 475 -24.97 -24.20 3.17
C VAL A 475 -24.47 -22.77 3.35
N LYS A 476 -23.33 -22.61 4.05
CA LYS A 476 -22.74 -21.29 4.32
C LYS A 476 -22.33 -20.57 3.02
N LYS A 477 -21.84 -21.32 2.02
CA LYS A 477 -21.41 -20.81 0.70
C LYS A 477 -22.47 -19.99 -0.04
N GLN A 478 -23.76 -20.24 0.22
CA GLN A 478 -24.87 -19.51 -0.40
C GLN A 478 -24.86 -18.02 -0.02
N TYR A 479 -24.32 -17.69 1.15
CA TYR A 479 -24.19 -16.32 1.63
C TYR A 479 -22.79 -15.75 1.37
N TYR A 480 -21.88 -16.52 0.74
CA TYR A 480 -20.49 -16.12 0.60
C TYR A 480 -20.30 -15.08 -0.50
N THR A 481 -20.05 -13.83 -0.12
CA THR A 481 -19.84 -12.72 -1.04
C THR A 481 -18.95 -11.64 -0.41
N ARG A 482 -18.42 -10.74 -1.24
CA ARG A 482 -17.84 -9.45 -0.80
C ARG A 482 -18.54 -8.25 -1.42
N ASP A 483 -19.66 -8.48 -2.09
CA ASP A 483 -20.50 -7.40 -2.60
C ASP A 483 -21.23 -6.74 -1.42
N THR A 484 -20.81 -5.52 -1.08
CA THR A 484 -21.41 -4.72 -0.01
C THR A 484 -22.80 -4.16 -0.36
N GLY A 485 -23.32 -4.43 -1.57
CA GLY A 485 -24.70 -4.18 -1.94
C GLY A 485 -25.69 -5.19 -1.35
N GLU A 486 -25.22 -6.37 -0.95
CA GLU A 486 -26.04 -7.42 -0.37
C GLU A 486 -26.39 -7.11 1.10
N LYS A 487 -27.62 -7.48 1.52
CA LYS A 487 -28.08 -7.20 2.89
C LYS A 487 -27.51 -8.18 3.93
N VAL A 488 -27.16 -9.39 3.50
CA VAL A 488 -26.58 -10.45 4.34
C VAL A 488 -25.36 -11.00 3.63
N ILE A 489 -24.21 -10.95 4.29
CA ILE A 489 -22.92 -11.33 3.72
C ILE A 489 -22.20 -12.26 4.68
N TYR A 490 -21.90 -13.48 4.25
CA TYR A 490 -20.92 -14.33 4.92
C TYR A 490 -19.56 -14.17 4.23
N THR A 491 -18.50 -13.92 4.99
CA THR A 491 -17.15 -13.84 4.42
C THR A 491 -16.09 -13.98 5.50
N SER A 492 -14.90 -14.37 5.07
CA SER A 492 -13.69 -14.28 5.88
C SER A 492 -12.93 -13.03 5.44
N ASN A 493 -13.00 -11.99 6.27
CA ASN A 493 -12.43 -10.66 6.04
C ASN A 493 -13.02 -9.94 4.80
N LEU A 494 -13.89 -8.94 5.00
CA LEU A 494 -14.41 -8.09 3.92
C LEU A 494 -13.29 -7.31 3.21
N ASP A 495 -12.21 -7.03 3.94
CA ASP A 495 -11.04 -6.27 3.53
C ASP A 495 -9.85 -7.15 3.08
N LEU A 496 -10.07 -8.46 2.83
CA LEU A 496 -9.01 -9.43 2.53
C LEU A 496 -8.01 -8.96 1.45
N TYR A 497 -8.52 -8.32 0.40
CA TYR A 497 -7.73 -7.86 -0.74
C TYR A 497 -7.25 -6.40 -0.62
N LYS A 498 -7.49 -5.72 0.52
CA LYS A 498 -7.04 -4.35 0.72
C LYS A 498 -5.52 -4.31 0.95
N PRO A 499 -4.75 -3.52 0.18
CA PRO A 499 -3.29 -3.46 0.32
C PRO A 499 -2.81 -2.95 1.69
N SER A 500 -3.66 -2.20 2.40
CA SER A 500 -3.38 -1.62 3.72
C SER A 500 -3.34 -2.64 4.86
N ILE A 501 -3.83 -3.88 4.65
CA ILE A 501 -3.99 -4.87 5.71
C ILE A 501 -2.72 -5.73 5.85
N PRO A 502 -2.07 -5.75 7.02
CA PRO A 502 -0.80 -6.46 7.22
C PRO A 502 -0.94 -7.99 7.24
N ALA A 503 -2.09 -8.52 7.68
CA ALA A 503 -2.46 -9.94 7.66
C ALA A 503 -3.99 -10.07 7.72
N ALA A 504 -4.55 -11.14 7.16
CA ALA A 504 -5.95 -11.50 7.36
C ALA A 504 -6.21 -11.81 8.84
N SER A 505 -7.42 -11.52 9.30
CA SER A 505 -7.84 -11.83 10.65
C SER A 505 -8.32 -13.28 10.75
N TRP A 506 -7.99 -13.95 11.84
CA TRP A 506 -8.40 -15.33 12.19
C TRP A 506 -9.86 -15.37 12.65
N ARG A 507 -10.78 -15.01 11.75
CA ARG A 507 -12.23 -15.05 12.00
C ARG A 507 -13.03 -15.22 10.72
N ASP A 508 -14.23 -15.74 10.89
CA ASP A 508 -15.30 -15.68 9.91
C ASP A 508 -16.40 -14.73 10.39
N THR A 509 -17.13 -14.13 9.46
CA THR A 509 -18.11 -13.10 9.82
C THR A 509 -19.36 -13.18 8.96
N ILE A 510 -20.52 -13.04 9.60
CA ILE A 510 -21.77 -12.67 8.92
C ILE A 510 -22.02 -11.19 9.18
N PHE A 511 -22.09 -10.40 8.12
CA PHE A 511 -22.57 -9.03 8.16
C PHE A 511 -24.05 -9.01 7.79
N CYS A 512 -24.87 -8.35 8.62
CA CYS A 512 -26.28 -8.13 8.35
C CYS A 512 -26.59 -6.63 8.43
N PHE A 513 -27.06 -6.04 7.33
CA PHE A 513 -27.47 -4.64 7.28
C PHE A 513 -28.98 -4.55 7.51
N VAL A 514 -29.41 -4.11 8.70
CA VAL A 514 -30.81 -4.22 9.14
C VAL A 514 -31.58 -2.91 9.17
N ALA A 515 -30.91 -1.77 9.19
CA ALA A 515 -31.54 -0.47 8.99
C ALA A 515 -30.71 0.40 8.02
N PRO A 516 -31.36 1.20 7.16
CA PRO A 516 -32.80 1.45 7.11
C PRO A 516 -33.61 0.38 6.36
N ASN A 517 -32.96 -0.47 5.57
CA ASN A 517 -33.63 -1.46 4.70
C ASN A 517 -33.34 -2.89 5.19
N PRO A 518 -34.14 -3.46 6.11
CA PRO A 518 -33.87 -4.79 6.65
C PRO A 518 -33.95 -5.91 5.59
N PRO A 519 -33.24 -7.03 5.81
CA PRO A 519 -33.50 -8.26 5.07
C PRO A 519 -34.89 -8.81 5.43
N SER A 520 -35.55 -9.44 4.46
CA SER A 520 -36.75 -10.24 4.67
C SER A 520 -36.42 -11.53 5.44
N PRO A 521 -37.41 -12.19 6.08
CA PRO A 521 -37.18 -13.44 6.81
C PRO A 521 -36.48 -14.55 6.04
N GLN A 522 -36.68 -14.61 4.74
CA GLN A 522 -36.09 -15.63 3.87
C GLN A 522 -34.63 -15.31 3.49
N GLU A 523 -34.22 -14.04 3.59
CA GLU A 523 -32.85 -13.60 3.31
C GLU A 523 -31.89 -13.86 4.49
N PHE A 524 -32.41 -14.06 5.70
CA PHE A 524 -31.57 -14.38 6.85
C PHE A 524 -31.05 -15.82 6.80
N PRO A 525 -29.84 -16.09 7.33
CA PRO A 525 -29.30 -17.44 7.36
C PRO A 525 -30.06 -18.32 8.35
N THR A 526 -30.55 -19.46 7.89
CA THR A 526 -31.02 -20.52 8.80
C THR A 526 -29.79 -21.22 9.39
N PRO A 527 -29.61 -21.28 10.72
CA PRO A 527 -30.66 -21.21 11.75
C PRO A 527 -30.70 -19.91 12.57
N CYS A 528 -29.81 -18.95 12.32
CA CYS A 528 -29.71 -17.74 13.14
C CYS A 528 -30.76 -16.66 12.85
N GLY A 529 -31.51 -16.78 11.74
CA GLY A 529 -32.39 -15.71 11.25
C GLY A 529 -33.46 -15.23 12.22
N GLU A 530 -34.33 -16.13 12.71
CA GLU A 530 -35.41 -15.76 13.64
C GLU A 530 -34.86 -15.11 14.92
N VAL A 531 -33.77 -15.66 15.45
CA VAL A 531 -33.17 -15.16 16.68
C VAL A 531 -32.50 -13.79 16.49
N LEU A 532 -31.84 -13.58 15.34
CA LEU A 532 -31.28 -12.26 15.00
C LEU A 532 -32.37 -11.20 14.82
N MET A 533 -33.56 -11.58 14.34
CA MET A 533 -34.70 -10.66 14.26
C MET A 533 -35.24 -10.24 15.63
N ASP A 534 -35.36 -11.19 16.55
CA ASP A 534 -35.81 -10.87 17.91
C ASP A 534 -34.77 -10.02 18.64
N TYR A 535 -33.49 -10.42 18.56
CA TYR A 535 -32.38 -9.62 19.06
C TYR A 535 -32.34 -8.22 18.45
N THR A 536 -32.68 -8.06 17.17
CA THR A 536 -32.72 -6.76 16.50
C THR A 536 -33.67 -5.79 17.17
N LYS A 537 -34.88 -6.24 17.52
CA LYS A 537 -35.88 -5.38 18.16
C LYS A 537 -35.39 -4.90 19.54
N ASP A 538 -34.78 -5.80 20.30
CA ASP A 538 -34.34 -5.53 21.67
C ASP A 538 -33.07 -4.67 21.69
N VAL A 539 -32.06 -4.99 20.87
CA VAL A 539 -30.82 -4.21 20.78
C VAL A 539 -31.08 -2.81 20.21
N THR A 540 -32.03 -2.65 19.28
CA THR A 540 -32.38 -1.33 18.74
C THR A 540 -32.94 -0.42 19.84
N LYS A 541 -33.87 -0.93 20.66
CA LYS A 541 -34.41 -0.19 21.81
C LYS A 541 -33.30 0.19 22.77
N LEU A 542 -32.42 -0.75 23.09
CA LEU A 542 -31.30 -0.51 23.98
C LEU A 542 -30.36 0.56 23.43
N GLY A 543 -29.98 0.49 22.15
CA GLY A 543 -29.10 1.48 21.54
C GLY A 543 -29.67 2.89 21.61
N PHE A 544 -30.99 3.06 21.40
CA PHE A 544 -31.65 4.35 21.62
C PHE A 544 -31.63 4.79 23.08
N SER A 545 -31.86 3.89 24.04
CA SER A 545 -31.73 4.23 25.46
C SER A 545 -30.31 4.61 25.85
N LEU A 546 -29.28 3.96 25.29
CA LEU A 546 -27.88 4.33 25.52
C LEU A 546 -27.57 5.71 24.95
N LEU A 547 -28.05 6.03 23.75
CA LEU A 547 -27.91 7.37 23.17
C LEU A 547 -28.59 8.44 24.02
N GLU A 548 -29.74 8.12 24.61
CA GLU A 548 -30.43 9.03 25.55
C GLU A 548 -29.58 9.29 26.81
N LEU A 549 -29.01 8.26 27.42
CA LEU A 549 -28.12 8.41 28.59
C LEU A 549 -26.84 9.17 28.25
N LEU A 550 -26.27 8.91 27.07
CA LEU A 550 -25.08 9.61 26.58
C LEU A 550 -25.37 11.10 26.34
N SER A 551 -26.55 11.42 25.81
CA SER A 551 -27.04 12.80 25.67
C SER A 551 -27.12 13.52 27.00
N GLU A 552 -27.75 12.90 28.00
CA GLU A 552 -27.85 13.47 29.35
C GLU A 552 -26.47 13.63 30.00
N GLY A 553 -25.58 12.67 29.82
CA GLY A 553 -24.19 12.75 30.31
C GLY A 553 -23.37 13.88 29.66
N LEU A 554 -23.71 14.28 28.44
CA LEU A 554 -23.14 15.46 27.79
C LEU A 554 -23.72 16.77 28.34
N GLY A 555 -24.85 16.73 29.06
CA GLY A 555 -25.62 17.89 29.50
C GLY A 555 -26.64 18.38 28.47
N LEU A 556 -26.97 17.55 27.48
CA LEU A 556 -27.92 17.86 26.42
C LEU A 556 -29.32 17.38 26.77
N ASN A 557 -30.31 17.76 25.96
CA ASN A 557 -31.64 17.16 26.05
C ASN A 557 -31.55 15.63 25.86
N ARG A 558 -32.32 14.87 26.65
CA ARG A 558 -32.34 13.41 26.62
C ARG A 558 -32.43 12.82 25.22
N SER A 559 -33.25 13.35 24.31
CA SER A 559 -33.38 12.76 22.97
C SER A 559 -32.34 13.25 21.96
N TYR A 560 -31.42 14.15 22.34
CA TYR A 560 -30.59 14.89 21.39
C TYR A 560 -29.84 14.00 20.40
N LEU A 561 -29.00 13.05 20.87
CA LEU A 561 -28.17 12.20 19.99
C LEU A 561 -29.01 11.22 19.17
N LYS A 562 -30.14 10.78 19.71
CA LYS A 562 -31.11 9.93 19.02
C LYS A 562 -31.75 10.66 17.86
N ASP A 563 -32.20 11.90 18.10
CA ASP A 563 -32.83 12.76 17.10
C ASP A 563 -31.81 13.37 16.13
N TYR A 564 -30.52 13.39 16.51
CA TYR A 564 -29.44 13.86 15.67
C TYR A 564 -29.11 12.92 14.51
N MET A 565 -29.54 11.65 14.56
CA MET A 565 -29.36 10.71 13.46
C MET A 565 -30.49 10.90 12.43
N ASP A 566 -30.15 11.41 11.25
CA ASP A 566 -31.11 11.66 10.16
C ASP A 566 -31.37 10.37 9.36
N CYS A 567 -30.36 9.50 9.23
CA CYS A 567 -30.44 8.24 8.51
C CYS A 567 -29.91 7.10 9.39
N PHE A 568 -30.74 6.68 10.35
CA PHE A 568 -30.40 5.61 11.27
C PHE A 568 -29.95 4.35 10.53
N HIS A 569 -28.70 3.98 10.77
CA HIS A 569 -28.09 2.78 10.28
C HIS A 569 -27.80 1.83 11.44
N LEU A 570 -28.24 0.59 11.28
CA LEU A 570 -27.94 -0.51 12.17
C LEU A 570 -27.44 -1.69 11.33
N SER A 571 -26.28 -2.21 11.72
CA SER A 571 -25.74 -3.43 11.16
C SER A 571 -25.16 -4.32 12.24
N TYR A 572 -25.10 -5.63 11.96
CA TYR A 572 -24.44 -6.59 12.82
C TYR A 572 -23.21 -7.18 12.16
N SER A 573 -22.20 -7.44 12.97
CA SER A 573 -21.10 -8.33 12.66
C SER A 573 -21.15 -9.51 13.62
N CYS A 574 -21.63 -10.64 13.12
CA CYS A 574 -21.61 -11.91 13.85
C CYS A 574 -20.27 -12.58 13.58
N ASN A 575 -19.37 -12.52 14.57
CA ASN A 575 -18.00 -12.99 14.46
C ASN A 575 -17.84 -14.37 15.08
N TYR A 576 -17.20 -15.26 14.36
CA TYR A 576 -16.78 -16.57 14.83
C TYR A 576 -15.26 -16.68 14.75
N TYR A 577 -14.64 -16.97 15.89
CA TYR A 577 -13.20 -17.10 16.04
C TYR A 577 -12.88 -18.57 16.37
N PRO A 578 -12.54 -19.40 15.36
CA PRO A 578 -12.16 -20.78 15.59
C PRO A 578 -10.90 -20.90 16.47
N PRO A 579 -10.71 -22.04 17.17
CA PRO A 579 -9.46 -22.30 17.88
C PRO A 579 -8.26 -22.24 16.91
N CYS A 580 -7.21 -21.55 17.33
CA CYS A 580 -6.01 -21.30 16.54
C CYS A 580 -4.84 -22.16 17.05
N PRO A 581 -4.11 -22.89 16.19
CA PRO A 581 -2.97 -23.69 16.64
C PRO A 581 -1.79 -22.84 17.11
N GLN A 582 -1.65 -21.61 16.61
CA GLN A 582 -0.56 -20.67 16.91
C GLN A 582 -1.10 -19.25 17.18
N PRO A 583 -1.88 -19.05 18.27
CA PRO A 583 -2.59 -17.79 18.53
C PRO A 583 -1.67 -16.58 18.67
N GLU A 584 -0.40 -16.79 19.05
CA GLU A 584 0.62 -15.74 19.17
C GLU A 584 1.05 -15.13 17.83
N LEU A 585 0.76 -15.79 16.71
CA LEU A 585 1.15 -15.35 15.37
C LEU A 585 0.06 -14.55 14.65
N THR A 586 -1.19 -14.61 15.10
CA THR A 586 -2.34 -14.03 14.41
C THR A 586 -3.26 -13.26 15.39
N MET A 587 -4.33 -12.66 14.87
CA MET A 587 -5.36 -11.98 15.66
C MET A 587 -6.74 -12.33 15.10
N GLY A 588 -7.73 -12.44 15.97
CA GLY A 588 -9.12 -12.56 15.57
C GLY A 588 -9.64 -11.29 14.89
N THR A 589 -9.26 -10.11 15.40
CA THR A 589 -9.50 -8.81 14.77
C THR A 589 -8.31 -7.92 15.09
N ILE A 590 -7.70 -7.30 14.08
CA ILE A 590 -6.61 -6.34 14.27
C ILE A 590 -7.06 -5.07 15.02
N GLN A 591 -6.12 -4.31 15.57
CA GLN A 591 -6.43 -3.09 16.30
C GLN A 591 -7.13 -2.04 15.40
N HIS A 592 -8.22 -1.46 15.88
CA HIS A 592 -9.01 -0.45 15.17
C HIS A 592 -9.87 0.37 16.15
N THR A 593 -10.48 1.46 15.66
CA THR A 593 -11.60 2.15 16.31
C THR A 593 -12.88 1.94 15.50
N ASP A 594 -14.04 2.06 16.16
CA ASP A 594 -15.33 1.95 15.49
C ASP A 594 -15.73 3.29 14.87
N ILE A 595 -16.27 3.25 13.65
CA ILE A 595 -16.64 4.47 12.91
C ILE A 595 -17.85 5.16 13.54
N GLY A 596 -18.88 4.39 13.91
CA GLY A 596 -20.21 4.90 14.24
C GLY A 596 -20.31 5.75 15.50
N PHE A 597 -21.50 5.75 16.10
CA PHE A 597 -21.77 6.50 17.32
C PHE A 597 -21.53 5.60 18.53
N VAL A 598 -22.19 4.45 18.55
CA VAL A 598 -22.14 3.47 19.64
C VAL A 598 -22.13 2.07 19.03
N THR A 599 -21.34 1.18 19.63
CA THR A 599 -21.40 -0.25 19.34
C THR A 599 -21.88 -0.99 20.57
N VAL A 600 -22.77 -1.97 20.39
CA VAL A 600 -23.25 -2.87 21.44
C VAL A 600 -22.85 -4.29 21.08
N LEU A 601 -22.08 -4.95 21.92
CA LEU A 601 -21.48 -6.25 21.67
C LEU A 601 -21.95 -7.27 22.70
N VAL A 602 -22.58 -8.35 22.22
CA VAL A 602 -22.72 -9.58 23.00
C VAL A 602 -21.54 -10.50 22.71
N GLN A 603 -20.98 -11.12 23.75
CA GLN A 603 -19.88 -12.09 23.64
C GLN A 603 -20.15 -13.32 24.49
N ASP A 604 -19.52 -14.44 24.16
CA ASP A 604 -19.60 -15.66 24.96
C ASP A 604 -18.66 -15.60 26.19
N ASP A 605 -18.51 -16.75 26.86
CA ASP A 605 -17.68 -16.92 28.05
C ASP A 605 -16.17 -17.06 27.74
N ILE A 606 -15.78 -17.00 26.46
CA ILE A 606 -14.40 -17.09 26.01
C ILE A 606 -13.81 -15.69 25.88
N ARG A 607 -12.74 -15.42 26.65
CA ARG A 607 -11.99 -14.16 26.61
C ARG A 607 -11.44 -13.90 25.19
N GLY A 608 -11.32 -12.62 24.82
CA GLY A 608 -10.69 -12.28 23.54
C GLY A 608 -10.68 -10.81 23.19
N LEU A 609 -11.68 -10.04 23.65
CA LEU A 609 -11.71 -8.59 23.42
C LEU A 609 -10.70 -7.90 24.34
N GLN A 610 -9.87 -7.04 23.74
CA GLN A 610 -8.91 -6.19 24.43
C GLN A 610 -9.10 -4.73 24.01
N VAL A 611 -9.02 -3.83 24.98
CA VAL A 611 -9.19 -2.37 24.80
C VAL A 611 -7.90 -1.67 25.21
N LEU A 612 -7.50 -0.65 24.47
CA LEU A 612 -6.33 0.17 24.80
C LEU A 612 -6.71 1.25 25.82
N HIS A 613 -6.32 1.08 27.08
CA HIS A 613 -6.55 2.06 28.14
C HIS A 613 -5.21 2.50 28.72
N GLN A 614 -4.96 3.82 28.80
CA GLN A 614 -3.71 4.40 29.32
C GLN A 614 -2.44 3.79 28.68
N ASN A 615 -2.45 3.62 27.34
CA ASN A 615 -1.39 2.98 26.54
C ASN A 615 -1.09 1.51 26.89
N GLN A 616 -2.01 0.84 27.61
CA GLN A 616 -1.93 -0.58 27.96
C GLN A 616 -3.13 -1.33 27.40
N TRP A 617 -2.90 -2.56 26.94
CA TRP A 617 -4.00 -3.44 26.51
C TRP A 617 -4.63 -4.11 27.73
N VAL A 618 -5.94 -3.96 27.88
CA VAL A 618 -6.75 -4.47 28.99
C VAL A 618 -7.78 -5.46 28.45
N ASP A 619 -7.85 -6.65 29.06
CA ASP A 619 -8.87 -7.65 28.72
C ASP A 619 -10.26 -7.20 29.21
N VAL A 620 -11.27 -7.37 28.35
CA VAL A 620 -12.67 -7.21 28.75
C VAL A 620 -13.15 -8.54 29.34
N PRO A 621 -13.53 -8.60 30.64
CA PRO A 621 -13.92 -9.85 31.27
C PRO A 621 -15.26 -10.35 30.70
N PRO A 622 -15.45 -11.65 30.44
CA PRO A 622 -16.76 -12.18 30.10
C PRO A 622 -17.66 -12.16 31.34
N THR A 623 -18.64 -11.27 31.36
CA THR A 623 -19.61 -11.14 32.46
C THR A 623 -20.97 -11.68 32.00
N PRO A 624 -21.51 -12.74 32.64
CA PRO A 624 -22.79 -13.34 32.23
C PRO A 624 -23.93 -12.32 32.19
N GLY A 625 -24.71 -12.34 31.10
CA GLY A 625 -25.85 -11.43 30.92
C GLY A 625 -25.46 -9.97 30.65
N SER A 626 -24.18 -9.67 30.49
CA SER A 626 -23.72 -8.32 30.13
C SER A 626 -23.61 -8.11 28.63
N LEU A 627 -23.71 -6.85 28.22
CA LEU A 627 -23.28 -6.38 26.90
C LEU A 627 -22.11 -5.41 27.08
N VAL A 628 -21.18 -5.44 26.14
CA VAL A 628 -20.09 -4.44 26.07
C VAL A 628 -20.56 -3.30 25.18
N VAL A 629 -20.36 -2.08 25.62
CA VAL A 629 -20.70 -0.86 24.89
C VAL A 629 -19.42 -0.07 24.66
N ASN A 630 -19.26 0.47 23.46
CA ASN A 630 -18.19 1.41 23.17
C ASN A 630 -18.62 2.59 22.33
N ILE A 631 -17.87 3.68 22.51
CA ILE A 631 -18.01 4.93 21.79
C ILE A 631 -17.27 4.82 20.45
N GLY A 632 -17.91 5.27 19.38
CA GLY A 632 -17.29 5.36 18.05
C GLY A 632 -16.79 6.76 17.70
N ASP A 633 -16.05 6.85 16.60
CA ASP A 633 -15.36 8.05 16.13
C ASP A 633 -16.31 9.24 15.96
N PHE A 634 -17.50 9.05 15.39
CA PHE A 634 -18.44 10.14 15.19
C PHE A 634 -18.95 10.71 16.52
N LEU A 635 -19.12 9.90 17.56
CA LEU A 635 -19.54 10.40 18.87
C LEU A 635 -18.41 11.14 19.60
N GLN A 636 -17.15 10.73 19.44
CA GLN A 636 -16.01 11.53 19.92
C GLN A 636 -15.91 12.89 19.22
N LEU A 637 -16.11 12.91 17.90
CA LEU A 637 -16.12 14.13 17.10
C LEU A 637 -17.25 15.09 17.55
N LEU A 638 -18.48 14.57 17.67
CA LEU A 638 -19.65 15.34 18.08
C LEU A 638 -19.50 15.91 19.50
N SER A 639 -18.95 15.11 20.42
CA SER A 639 -18.76 15.50 21.82
C SER A 639 -17.52 16.38 22.05
N ASN A 640 -16.77 16.73 21.00
CA ASN A 640 -15.58 17.58 21.06
C ASN A 640 -14.48 17.06 22.01
N ASP A 641 -14.14 15.76 21.89
CA ASP A 641 -13.23 15.02 22.79
C ASP A 641 -13.75 14.82 24.23
N LYS A 642 -15.02 15.09 24.52
CA LYS A 642 -15.59 14.75 25.84
C LYS A 642 -15.72 13.23 25.99
N TYR A 643 -16.33 12.54 25.02
CA TYR A 643 -16.28 11.08 24.96
C TYR A 643 -15.15 10.62 24.03
N ILE A 644 -14.56 9.46 24.33
CA ILE A 644 -13.39 8.95 23.62
C ILE A 644 -13.70 7.66 22.86
N SER A 645 -13.37 7.63 21.57
CA SER A 645 -13.33 6.44 20.72
C SER A 645 -11.97 5.77 20.92
N VAL A 646 -11.98 4.48 21.28
CA VAL A 646 -10.78 3.80 21.79
C VAL A 646 -10.39 2.62 20.90
N GLU A 647 -9.08 2.50 20.67
CA GLU A 647 -8.52 1.38 19.95
C GLU A 647 -8.79 0.07 20.69
N HIS A 648 -9.30 -0.91 19.97
CA HIS A 648 -9.60 -2.23 20.50
C HIS A 648 -9.25 -3.32 19.49
N ARG A 649 -9.06 -4.55 19.97
CA ARG A 649 -8.68 -5.72 19.15
C ARG A 649 -9.30 -7.00 19.72
N ALA A 650 -9.34 -8.06 18.91
CA ALA A 650 -9.74 -9.39 19.37
C ALA A 650 -8.59 -10.39 19.18
N ILE A 651 -8.11 -11.00 20.27
CA ILE A 651 -7.04 -12.01 20.21
C ILE A 651 -7.59 -13.38 19.76
N SER A 652 -6.73 -14.19 19.17
CA SER A 652 -7.03 -15.58 18.85
C SER A 652 -6.76 -16.48 20.07
N ASN A 653 -7.57 -17.51 20.25
CA ASN A 653 -7.42 -18.46 21.36
C ASN A 653 -7.01 -19.83 20.87
N LYS A 654 -6.25 -20.57 21.70
CA LYS A 654 -5.86 -21.97 21.38
C LYS A 654 -6.99 -22.97 21.60
N VAL A 655 -7.89 -22.68 22.54
CA VAL A 655 -8.93 -23.60 23.01
C VAL A 655 -10.29 -22.90 22.93
N GLY A 656 -11.27 -23.60 22.38
CA GLY A 656 -12.64 -23.13 22.23
C GLY A 656 -12.83 -22.15 21.07
N SER A 657 -14.00 -22.21 20.43
CA SER A 657 -14.40 -21.23 19.42
C SER A 657 -15.14 -20.08 20.09
N ARG A 658 -14.56 -18.88 20.05
CA ARG A 658 -15.18 -17.65 20.58
C ARG A 658 -16.22 -17.11 19.60
N LEU A 659 -17.32 -16.59 20.11
CA LEU A 659 -18.31 -15.83 19.35
C LEU A 659 -18.54 -14.44 19.91
N SER A 660 -18.87 -13.52 19.02
CA SER A 660 -19.44 -12.23 19.42
C SER A 660 -20.33 -11.64 18.33
N VAL A 661 -21.40 -10.98 18.72
CA VAL A 661 -22.28 -10.24 17.78
C VAL A 661 -22.20 -8.76 18.13
N ALA A 662 -21.55 -7.99 17.25
CA ALA A 662 -21.38 -6.55 17.39
C ALA A 662 -22.50 -5.83 16.62
N SER A 663 -23.23 -4.95 17.29
CA SER A 663 -24.31 -4.12 16.73
C SER A 663 -23.83 -2.68 16.62
N PHE A 664 -23.66 -2.18 15.40
CA PHE A 664 -23.13 -0.85 15.14
C PHE A 664 -24.27 0.14 14.91
N PHE A 665 -24.35 1.15 15.77
CA PHE A 665 -25.31 2.27 15.67
C PHE A 665 -24.62 3.47 15.04
N GLY A 666 -25.16 3.97 13.96
CA GLY A 666 -24.63 5.17 13.32
C GLY A 666 -25.42 5.55 12.08
N GLU A 667 -24.69 5.98 11.06
CA GLU A 667 -25.23 6.62 9.88
C GLU A 667 -24.75 5.93 8.62
N SER A 668 -25.61 5.85 7.60
CA SER A 668 -25.28 5.15 6.36
C SER A 668 -24.29 5.96 5.52
N PRO A 669 -23.09 5.44 5.19
CA PRO A 669 -22.10 6.15 4.37
C PRO A 669 -22.59 6.44 2.94
N SER A 670 -23.56 5.67 2.45
CA SER A 670 -24.08 5.81 1.08
C SER A 670 -25.33 6.70 0.98
N GLN A 671 -26.01 6.96 2.10
CA GLN A 671 -27.28 7.69 2.12
C GLN A 671 -27.21 9.02 2.87
N SER A 672 -26.25 9.18 3.79
CA SER A 672 -26.09 10.40 4.59
C SER A 672 -25.13 11.37 3.89
N SER A 673 -25.62 12.57 3.56
CA SER A 673 -24.80 13.72 3.12
C SER A 673 -24.57 14.74 4.24
N LYS A 674 -25.02 14.42 5.47
CA LYS A 674 -24.92 15.29 6.64
C LYS A 674 -23.45 15.49 7.02
N PHE A 675 -23.11 16.74 7.32
CA PHE A 675 -21.83 17.10 7.92
C PHE A 675 -21.94 17.02 9.44
N TYR A 676 -21.11 16.19 10.04
CA TYR A 676 -20.98 16.06 11.49
C TYR A 676 -19.79 16.89 11.94
N GLY A 677 -20.01 17.72 12.96
CA GLY A 677 -19.02 18.59 13.60
C GLY A 677 -19.32 18.68 15.10
N PRO A 678 -18.44 19.27 15.92
CA PRO A 678 -18.70 19.46 17.35
C PRO A 678 -20.09 20.07 17.61
N ILE A 679 -20.86 19.49 18.53
CA ILE A 679 -22.19 19.96 18.91
C ILE A 679 -22.07 21.38 19.48
N THR A 680 -22.83 22.31 18.91
CA THR A 680 -22.74 23.75 19.22
C THR A 680 -22.97 24.07 20.69
N GLU A 681 -23.89 23.36 21.34
CA GLU A 681 -24.28 23.52 22.74
C GLU A 681 -23.17 23.07 23.71
N LEU A 682 -22.19 22.30 23.23
CA LEU A 682 -21.02 21.88 24.01
C LEU A 682 -19.82 22.82 23.86
N LEU A 683 -19.93 23.84 23.00
CA LEU A 683 -18.86 24.79 22.73
C LEU A 683 -18.97 26.03 23.59
N SER A 684 -17.81 26.54 24.01
CA SER A 684 -17.68 27.80 24.73
C SER A 684 -16.32 28.44 24.42
N GLU A 685 -16.05 29.64 24.94
CA GLU A 685 -14.70 30.23 24.83
C GLU A 685 -13.62 29.35 25.48
N GLU A 686 -13.98 28.62 26.55
CA GLU A 686 -13.08 27.69 27.26
C GLU A 686 -13.02 26.29 26.61
N ASN A 687 -14.02 25.92 25.80
CA ASN A 687 -14.06 24.67 25.03
C ASN A 687 -14.35 24.95 23.54
N PRO A 688 -13.38 25.53 22.80
CA PRO A 688 -13.55 25.82 21.38
C PRO A 688 -13.66 24.52 20.55
N PRO A 689 -14.20 24.59 19.33
CA PRO A 689 -14.26 23.42 18.45
C PRO A 689 -12.85 22.89 18.18
N LYS A 690 -12.63 21.60 18.44
CA LYS A 690 -11.37 20.89 18.19
C LYS A 690 -11.37 20.20 16.83
N TYR A 691 -12.54 20.02 16.22
CA TYR A 691 -12.72 19.29 14.98
C TYR A 691 -13.42 20.13 13.91
N ARG A 692 -12.96 19.98 12.65
CA ARG A 692 -13.70 20.41 11.47
C ARG A 692 -14.80 19.41 11.12
N SER A 693 -15.88 19.88 10.52
CA SER A 693 -16.97 19.00 10.13
C SER A 693 -16.59 18.07 8.97
N THR A 694 -17.17 16.86 8.94
CA THR A 694 -16.96 15.88 7.86
C THR A 694 -18.20 15.02 7.62
N THR A 695 -18.23 14.27 6.52
CA THR A 695 -19.29 13.31 6.22
C THR A 695 -18.86 11.90 6.61
N VAL A 696 -19.83 11.03 6.90
CA VAL A 696 -19.58 9.59 7.15
C VAL A 696 -18.90 8.94 5.96
N LYS A 697 -19.29 9.32 4.74
CA LYS A 697 -18.70 8.85 3.49
C LYS A 697 -17.20 9.18 3.40
N ASP A 698 -16.83 10.42 3.69
CA ASP A 698 -15.44 10.87 3.61
C ASP A 698 -14.58 10.24 4.70
N HIS A 699 -15.09 10.16 5.93
CA HIS A 699 -14.39 9.51 7.04
C HIS A 699 -14.17 8.01 6.78
N THR A 700 -15.22 7.30 6.33
CA THR A 700 -15.13 5.88 5.97
C THR A 700 -14.16 5.66 4.80
N SER A 701 -14.22 6.52 3.78
CA SER A 701 -13.33 6.45 2.62
C SER A 701 -11.87 6.73 3.02
N TYR A 702 -11.64 7.69 3.92
CA TYR A 702 -10.31 7.97 4.47
C TYR A 702 -9.78 6.77 5.27
N LEU A 703 -10.56 6.24 6.21
CA LEU A 703 -10.22 5.05 6.99
C LEU A 703 -9.87 3.85 6.10
N HIS A 704 -10.65 3.61 5.05
CA HIS A 704 -10.38 2.52 4.11
C HIS A 704 -9.09 2.67 3.31
N ASN A 705 -8.70 3.92 3.01
CA ASN A 705 -7.49 4.22 2.24
C ASN A 705 -6.25 4.39 3.13
N ARG A 706 -6.45 4.59 4.43
CA ARG A 706 -5.39 4.75 5.41
C ARG A 706 -4.82 3.38 5.80
N GLY A 707 -3.50 3.28 5.88
CA GLY A 707 -2.83 2.11 6.46
C GLY A 707 -2.98 2.03 7.99
N VAL A 708 -2.54 0.91 8.57
CA VAL A 708 -2.45 0.76 10.03
C VAL A 708 -1.21 1.49 10.56
N ASP A 709 -1.31 2.81 10.78
CA ASP A 709 -0.22 3.66 11.30
C ASP A 709 -0.29 3.93 12.81
N GLY A 710 -1.34 3.44 13.49
CA GLY A 710 -1.53 3.57 14.95
C GLY A 710 -1.94 4.97 15.41
N THR A 711 -2.41 5.83 14.51
CA THR A 711 -2.96 7.14 14.88
C THR A 711 -4.46 7.22 14.57
N SER A 712 -5.26 7.84 15.44
CA SER A 712 -6.72 7.94 15.28
C SER A 712 -7.11 8.57 13.94
N ALA A 713 -8.15 8.07 13.27
CA ALA A 713 -8.68 8.65 12.04
C ALA A 713 -9.25 10.06 12.22
N LEU A 714 -9.66 10.39 13.43
CA LEU A 714 -10.13 11.72 13.78
C LEU A 714 -9.02 12.78 13.75
N SER A 715 -7.73 12.40 13.82
CA SER A 715 -6.61 13.36 13.78
C SER A 715 -6.60 14.18 12.49
N ARG A 716 -7.08 13.60 11.38
CA ARG A 716 -7.27 14.30 10.11
C ARG A 716 -8.20 15.50 10.25
N TYR A 717 -9.15 15.47 11.17
CA TYR A 717 -10.17 16.50 11.33
C TYR A 717 -9.88 17.47 12.47
N LYS A 718 -8.78 17.32 13.20
CA LYS A 718 -8.41 18.28 14.24
C LYS A 718 -8.07 19.65 13.64
N ILE A 719 -8.47 20.72 14.34
CA ILE A 719 -8.23 22.14 13.98
C ILE A 719 -6.85 22.59 14.45
#